data_AF-A0A5S3UV68-F1
#
_entry.id   AF-A0A5S3UV68-F1
#
_cell.length_a   1.000
_cell.length_b   1.000
_cell.length_c   1.000
_cell.angle_alpha   90.00
_cell.angle_beta   90.00
_cell.angle_gamma   90.00
#
_symmetry.space_group_name_H-M   'P 1'
#
loop_
_entity.id
_entity.type
_entity.pdbx_description
1 polymer ?
#
loop_
_entity_poly.entity_id
_entity_poly.type
_entity_poly.pdbx_seq_one_letter_code
_entity_poly.pdbx_strand_id
1 'polypeptide(L)'
;MTYSLRILSLGLVLTLGQAHAHTEGLAVHPYLQSATPTSIWIKWETSSGDESIVEWGTTAELGQQASGTSETGYLLSRIHEVQLTNLAPDSVYFYRVRTGDTYSHIHQFRTPPLASAEKSSRILAVSDMQRDSGNPGKFGEIINQGVLPYVQQALGLALHDGLNMTLIPGDLVDNGQDYNSWRTSFFSPIAALASSVPLYPAPGNHERDTPTYFKYFRLPENGTPGYEEHWWYQDHSNIRVLSLDTNTNYRIDEQLVWLDKVLAETCLRAQTDFVFAQMHHPHKSEMWIAGETDYSGKIVERLEAFSTRCNKPSIHFFGHTHAYSRGTSRDHNHTMVNVASAGGNLDYFGEFAQRDYTEFSVSEDEYGFVVVDVTAGDNPAFELKRISMGDEQVPLNSQIKDTLTVRLNNTAPFTPEILAPTGQVPASCANAVATLFADPDKDLFGAAHWQLSSHCDDFSQPLIDTWYQHENIWDGVDTRAGLAPNRFALGQLTPGAQYCVRMRMRDRSLAWSDWSQPQSFTTTDSAQLTDNLLQNPGAELGTDSWLGEGPLESLTDKACGSVSPYQGERFFAVGGVCDNERQSGRAYQRVDVSNWAANIDNGTLKALYSGMLRSWGGSDIPAFALEFRDADLALLSSTPEVKGGTASWQAYVQEAPLPTNTRYIDFVLTGQRTSGTDNDSYFDNLALKLAEQSDCATVSDQGPAGVAEEYITQQPGNSANLLQNPGAEAGIQGWSGAGPIESLTAQQCDSIPPATGERFFAVGGVCTGESAQGQISQTLSVQHYSRLIEAGRVSVSYGGQLRNYSGKDVPAIQLRFLDNRRQWVSDSEKLDTTAAQWTSVSGQTQLPKGTAYIEFVLQGTRNQGSDNDSYFDDLILQVLVD
;
A
#
# COMPACT_ATOMS: atom_id res chain seq x y z
N MET A 1 -34.28 -62.21 -69.73
CA MET A 1 -35.71 -62.11 -69.34
C MET A 1 -35.71 -61.89 -67.84
N THR A 2 -36.25 -60.83 -67.24
CA THR A 2 -37.50 -60.11 -67.53
C THR A 2 -37.43 -58.75 -66.79
N TYR A 3 -38.00 -57.70 -67.39
CA TYR A 3 -38.15 -56.37 -66.78
C TYR A 3 -39.25 -56.37 -65.69
N SER A 4 -39.12 -55.54 -64.65
CA SER A 4 -40.28 -54.88 -64.00
C SER A 4 -39.88 -53.64 -63.18
N LEU A 5 -40.62 -52.57 -63.47
CA LEU A 5 -40.66 -51.23 -62.88
C LEU A 5 -40.66 -51.21 -61.35
N ARG A 6 -39.90 -50.28 -60.74
CA ARG A 6 -40.14 -49.80 -59.37
C ARG A 6 -40.66 -48.36 -59.43
N ILE A 7 -41.81 -48.16 -58.79
CA ILE A 7 -42.50 -46.89 -58.60
C ILE A 7 -41.70 -46.04 -57.60
N LEU A 8 -41.47 -44.77 -57.97
CA LEU A 8 -40.94 -43.73 -57.08
C LEU A 8 -42.05 -43.28 -56.11
N SER A 9 -41.86 -43.48 -54.82
CA SER A 9 -42.61 -42.81 -53.76
C SER A 9 -41.74 -41.68 -53.21
N LEU A 10 -42.15 -40.45 -53.48
CA LEU A 10 -41.53 -39.21 -53.01
C LEU A 10 -41.77 -39.07 -51.49
N GLY A 11 -40.77 -39.37 -50.67
CA GLY A 11 -40.78 -39.09 -49.24
C GLY A 11 -40.36 -37.64 -49.01
N LEU A 12 -41.29 -36.82 -48.51
CA LEU A 12 -41.03 -35.46 -48.05
C LEU A 12 -40.11 -35.53 -46.82
N VAL A 13 -38.83 -35.21 -46.99
CA VAL A 13 -37.89 -35.01 -45.88
C VAL A 13 -38.22 -33.63 -45.28
N LEU A 14 -38.90 -33.61 -44.14
CA LEU A 14 -38.94 -32.43 -43.28
C LEU A 14 -37.54 -32.23 -42.70
N THR A 15 -36.79 -31.29 -43.26
CA THR A 15 -35.61 -30.74 -42.61
C THR A 15 -36.08 -29.95 -41.39
N LEU A 16 -35.95 -30.51 -40.19
CA LEU A 16 -35.98 -29.75 -38.94
C LEU A 16 -34.85 -28.71 -39.02
N GLY A 17 -35.21 -27.46 -39.28
CA GLY A 17 -34.25 -26.36 -39.24
C GLY A 17 -33.70 -26.24 -37.83
N GLN A 18 -32.38 -26.33 -37.69
CA GLN A 18 -31.72 -25.83 -36.49
C GLN A 18 -32.02 -24.32 -36.42
N ALA A 19 -32.76 -23.90 -35.39
CA ALA A 19 -33.03 -22.49 -35.14
C ALA A 19 -31.69 -21.80 -34.83
N HIS A 20 -31.15 -21.09 -35.82
CA HIS A 20 -29.96 -20.26 -35.66
C HIS A 20 -30.31 -19.09 -34.72
N ALA A 21 -29.35 -18.60 -33.93
CA ALA A 21 -29.57 -17.41 -33.11
C ALA A 21 -29.92 -16.21 -34.00
N HIS A 22 -31.06 -15.57 -33.74
CA HIS A 22 -31.47 -14.32 -34.37
C HIS A 22 -31.38 -13.21 -33.31
N THR A 23 -30.16 -12.72 -33.10
CA THR A 23 -29.87 -11.73 -32.05
C THR A 23 -30.25 -10.30 -32.45
N GLU A 24 -30.60 -10.07 -33.72
CA GLU A 24 -31.18 -8.81 -34.19
C GLU A 24 -32.47 -8.51 -33.42
N GLY A 25 -32.39 -7.57 -32.46
CA GLY A 25 -33.49 -7.19 -31.57
C GLY A 25 -33.13 -7.18 -30.08
N LEU A 26 -32.04 -7.85 -29.67
CA LEU A 26 -31.52 -7.76 -28.29
C LEU A 26 -30.79 -6.43 -28.09
N ALA A 27 -31.33 -5.58 -27.21
CA ALA A 27 -30.69 -4.35 -26.77
C ALA A 27 -29.65 -4.63 -25.69
N VAL A 28 -29.97 -5.53 -24.75
CA VAL A 28 -29.09 -6.07 -23.71
C VAL A 28 -29.16 -7.60 -23.76
N HIS A 29 -27.99 -8.24 -23.82
CA HIS A 29 -27.87 -9.70 -23.81
C HIS A 29 -28.33 -10.31 -22.48
N PRO A 30 -28.69 -11.60 -22.43
CA PRO A 30 -29.15 -12.22 -21.20
C PRO A 30 -28.10 -12.15 -20.08
N TYR A 31 -28.54 -11.84 -18.87
CA TYR A 31 -27.72 -11.84 -17.66
C TYR A 31 -28.43 -12.52 -16.50
N LEU A 32 -27.64 -13.08 -15.58
CA LEU A 32 -28.07 -13.95 -14.49
C LEU A 32 -28.05 -13.22 -13.14
N GLN A 33 -29.05 -13.48 -12.28
CA GLN A 33 -29.20 -12.82 -10.98
C GLN A 33 -29.84 -13.74 -9.93
N SER A 34 -29.64 -13.42 -8.64
CA SER A 34 -30.33 -14.03 -7.50
C SER A 34 -30.43 -15.56 -7.58
N ALA A 35 -29.28 -16.20 -7.79
CA ALA A 35 -29.18 -17.64 -7.92
C ALA A 35 -29.31 -18.31 -6.55
N THR A 36 -30.20 -19.29 -6.44
CA THR A 36 -30.35 -20.18 -5.28
C THR A 36 -30.11 -21.62 -5.73
N PRO A 37 -29.94 -22.58 -4.80
CA PRO A 37 -29.76 -23.98 -5.17
C PRO A 37 -30.87 -24.56 -6.07
N THR A 38 -32.06 -23.94 -6.09
CA THR A 38 -33.22 -24.46 -6.84
C THR A 38 -33.84 -23.44 -7.79
N SER A 39 -33.26 -22.25 -7.94
CA SER A 39 -33.80 -21.20 -8.81
C SER A 39 -32.74 -20.22 -9.31
N ILE A 40 -33.03 -19.53 -10.41
CA ILE A 40 -32.22 -18.41 -10.90
C ILE A 40 -33.11 -17.43 -11.66
N TRP A 41 -32.78 -16.15 -11.61
CA TRP A 41 -33.40 -15.13 -12.45
C TRP A 41 -32.57 -14.86 -13.69
N ILE A 42 -33.25 -14.76 -14.83
CA ILE A 42 -32.66 -14.43 -16.13
C ILE A 42 -33.37 -13.19 -16.65
N LYS A 43 -32.60 -12.15 -16.92
CA LYS A 43 -33.11 -10.89 -17.47
C LYS A 43 -32.40 -10.55 -18.77
N TRP A 44 -33.08 -9.81 -19.65
CA TRP A 44 -32.53 -9.28 -20.91
C TRP A 44 -33.35 -8.07 -21.36
N GLU A 45 -32.89 -7.35 -22.38
CA GLU A 45 -33.66 -6.24 -22.96
C GLU A 45 -33.81 -6.42 -24.47
N THR A 46 -35.02 -6.23 -24.99
CA THR A 46 -35.28 -6.19 -26.44
C THR A 46 -35.70 -4.79 -26.88
N SER A 47 -35.57 -4.51 -28.18
CA SER A 47 -36.02 -3.25 -28.76
C SER A 47 -37.55 -3.07 -28.75
N SER A 48 -38.31 -4.17 -28.66
CA SER A 48 -39.78 -4.18 -28.54
C SER A 48 -40.31 -5.60 -28.27
N GLY A 49 -41.57 -5.70 -27.83
CA GLY A 49 -42.31 -6.96 -27.68
C GLY A 49 -42.34 -7.43 -26.23
N ASP A 50 -43.52 -7.82 -25.73
CA ASP A 50 -43.71 -8.15 -24.32
C ASP A 50 -43.49 -9.64 -24.00
N GLU A 51 -43.31 -10.48 -25.02
CA GLU A 51 -43.11 -11.92 -24.83
C GLU A 51 -41.77 -12.18 -24.12
N SER A 52 -41.83 -12.89 -22.99
CA SER A 52 -40.69 -13.14 -22.11
C SER A 52 -40.56 -14.64 -21.87
N ILE A 53 -39.77 -15.33 -22.71
CA ILE A 53 -39.60 -16.78 -22.64
C ILE A 53 -38.14 -17.16 -22.48
N VAL A 54 -37.87 -18.08 -21.56
CA VAL A 54 -36.60 -18.79 -21.47
C VAL A 54 -36.83 -20.23 -21.88
N GLU A 55 -36.08 -20.69 -22.88
CA GLU A 55 -35.99 -22.10 -23.24
C GLU A 55 -34.75 -22.69 -22.58
N TRP A 56 -34.89 -23.80 -21.86
CA TRP A 56 -33.82 -24.34 -21.02
C TRP A 56 -33.84 -25.86 -20.94
N GLY A 57 -32.75 -26.44 -20.45
CA GLY A 57 -32.61 -27.88 -20.24
C GLY A 57 -31.26 -28.26 -19.66
N THR A 58 -31.04 -29.55 -19.41
CA THR A 58 -29.76 -30.09 -18.94
C THR A 58 -28.78 -30.37 -20.08
N THR A 59 -29.19 -30.14 -21.33
CA THR A 59 -28.38 -30.33 -22.54
C THR A 59 -28.65 -29.20 -23.54
N ALA A 60 -27.80 -29.06 -24.55
CA ALA A 60 -27.90 -28.00 -25.56
C ALA A 60 -29.13 -28.13 -26.48
N GLU A 61 -29.80 -29.29 -26.49
CA GLU A 61 -31.09 -29.48 -27.19
C GLU A 61 -32.24 -28.72 -26.51
N LEU A 62 -32.02 -28.23 -25.29
CA LEU A 62 -33.05 -27.62 -24.44
C LEU A 62 -34.22 -28.61 -24.24
N GLY A 63 -35.45 -28.12 -24.09
CA GLY A 63 -36.65 -28.97 -24.04
C GLY A 63 -37.67 -28.55 -22.98
N GLN A 64 -37.31 -27.60 -22.13
CA GLN A 64 -38.23 -26.95 -21.18
C GLN A 64 -38.38 -25.48 -21.56
N GLN A 65 -39.50 -24.89 -21.14
CA GLN A 65 -39.76 -23.46 -21.30
C GLN A 65 -40.32 -22.89 -20.00
N ALA A 66 -39.93 -21.66 -19.69
CA ALA A 66 -40.53 -20.84 -18.66
C ALA A 66 -40.95 -19.50 -19.26
N SER A 67 -42.07 -18.98 -18.80
CA SER A 67 -42.55 -17.64 -19.17
C SER A 67 -42.40 -16.71 -17.97
N GLY A 68 -42.19 -15.43 -18.26
CA GLY A 68 -42.15 -14.40 -17.24
C GLY A 68 -42.81 -13.12 -17.74
N THR A 69 -42.27 -11.99 -17.30
CA THR A 69 -42.87 -10.67 -17.51
C THR A 69 -41.87 -9.73 -18.15
N SER A 70 -42.40 -8.65 -18.73
CA SER A 70 -41.60 -7.54 -19.21
C SER A 70 -42.19 -6.22 -18.73
N GLU A 71 -41.32 -5.23 -18.58
CA GLU A 71 -41.71 -3.85 -18.34
C GLU A 71 -41.07 -2.90 -19.36
N THR A 72 -41.57 -1.67 -19.42
CA THR A 72 -41.06 -0.65 -20.33
C THR A 72 -39.66 -0.18 -19.90
N GLY A 73 -38.69 -0.37 -20.79
CA GLY A 73 -37.34 0.18 -20.69
C GLY A 73 -37.27 1.60 -21.27
N TYR A 74 -36.30 1.86 -22.14
CA TYR A 74 -36.14 3.09 -22.90
C TYR A 74 -37.00 3.12 -24.18
N LEU A 75 -37.89 4.11 -24.27
CA LEU A 75 -38.83 4.27 -25.39
C LEU A 75 -39.71 3.04 -25.62
N LEU A 76 -39.44 2.27 -26.67
CA LEU A 76 -40.19 1.07 -27.04
C LEU A 76 -39.55 -0.21 -26.51
N SER A 77 -38.35 -0.13 -25.92
CA SER A 77 -37.65 -1.31 -25.42
C SER A 77 -38.40 -1.96 -24.27
N ARG A 78 -38.11 -3.24 -24.07
CA ARG A 78 -38.71 -4.07 -23.02
C ARG A 78 -37.62 -4.78 -22.24
N ILE A 79 -37.61 -4.54 -20.93
CA ILE A 79 -36.76 -5.28 -19.99
C ILE A 79 -37.58 -6.48 -19.55
N HIS A 80 -37.04 -7.66 -19.76
CA HIS A 80 -37.69 -8.94 -19.50
C HIS A 80 -37.08 -9.60 -18.28
N GLU A 81 -37.89 -10.36 -17.56
CA GLU A 81 -37.43 -11.20 -16.46
C GLU A 81 -38.19 -12.53 -16.41
N VAL A 82 -37.45 -13.61 -16.20
CA VAL A 82 -37.99 -14.96 -16.04
C VAL A 82 -37.25 -15.65 -14.91
N GLN A 83 -38.00 -16.24 -13.97
CA GLN A 83 -37.43 -17.10 -12.94
C GLN A 83 -37.52 -18.56 -13.38
N LEU A 84 -36.38 -19.24 -13.41
CA LEU A 84 -36.35 -20.70 -13.46
C LEU A 84 -36.44 -21.23 -12.03
N THR A 85 -37.29 -22.23 -11.79
CA THR A 85 -37.53 -22.82 -10.47
C THR A 85 -37.49 -24.35 -10.56
N ASN A 86 -37.49 -25.02 -9.40
CA ASN A 86 -37.38 -26.48 -9.31
C ASN A 86 -36.12 -27.05 -9.98
N LEU A 87 -35.04 -26.27 -9.99
CA LEU A 87 -33.74 -26.71 -10.48
C LEU A 87 -33.08 -27.65 -9.46
N ALA A 88 -32.23 -28.54 -9.95
CA ALA A 88 -31.35 -29.33 -9.09
C ALA A 88 -30.19 -28.46 -8.61
N PRO A 89 -29.78 -28.55 -7.33
CA PRO A 89 -28.55 -27.92 -6.83
C PRO A 89 -27.30 -28.39 -7.55
N ASP A 90 -26.27 -27.54 -7.58
CA ASP A 90 -24.95 -27.83 -8.16
C ASP A 90 -24.99 -28.49 -9.55
N SER A 91 -25.86 -27.99 -10.42
CA SER A 91 -26.15 -28.60 -11.72
C SER A 91 -26.01 -27.59 -12.84
N VAL A 92 -25.45 -28.03 -13.98
CA VAL A 92 -25.31 -27.20 -15.18
C VAL A 92 -26.60 -27.23 -16.00
N TYR A 93 -27.04 -26.05 -16.42
CA TYR A 93 -28.20 -25.87 -17.28
C TYR A 93 -27.82 -25.04 -18.51
N PHE A 94 -28.39 -25.43 -19.65
CA PHE A 94 -28.34 -24.70 -20.91
C PHE A 94 -29.60 -23.87 -21.04
N TYR A 95 -29.49 -22.64 -21.53
CA TYR A 95 -30.64 -21.78 -21.75
C TYR A 95 -30.45 -20.83 -22.94
N ARG A 96 -31.57 -20.35 -23.49
CA ARG A 96 -31.62 -19.15 -24.34
C ARG A 96 -32.90 -18.37 -24.07
N VAL A 97 -32.87 -17.06 -24.32
CA VAL A 97 -34.06 -16.21 -24.21
C VAL A 97 -34.73 -16.05 -25.56
N ARG A 98 -36.04 -15.79 -25.55
CA ARG A 98 -36.88 -15.63 -26.73
C ARG A 98 -37.94 -14.55 -26.51
N THR A 99 -38.06 -13.66 -27.50
CA THR A 99 -39.13 -12.65 -27.62
C THR A 99 -39.54 -12.55 -29.09
N GLY A 100 -40.70 -13.09 -29.44
CA GLY A 100 -41.12 -13.23 -30.82
C GLY A 100 -40.11 -14.06 -31.62
N ASP A 101 -39.54 -13.45 -32.66
CA ASP A 101 -38.52 -14.04 -33.53
C ASP A 101 -37.07 -13.71 -33.11
N THR A 102 -36.88 -12.95 -32.02
CA THR A 102 -35.55 -12.63 -31.47
C THR A 102 -35.12 -13.71 -30.47
N TYR A 103 -33.91 -14.24 -30.64
CA TYR A 103 -33.32 -15.29 -29.80
C TYR A 103 -31.88 -14.95 -29.42
N SER A 104 -31.47 -15.26 -28.19
CA SER A 104 -30.04 -15.29 -27.84
C SER A 104 -29.34 -16.54 -28.37
N HIS A 105 -28.01 -16.57 -28.25
CA HIS A 105 -27.26 -17.81 -28.27
C HIS A 105 -27.67 -18.71 -27.09
N ILE A 106 -27.29 -19.98 -27.14
CA ILE A 106 -27.40 -20.88 -25.99
C ILE A 106 -26.25 -20.58 -25.05
N HIS A 107 -26.59 -20.25 -23.81
CA HIS A 107 -25.68 -19.96 -22.70
C HIS A 107 -25.77 -21.08 -21.65
N GLN A 108 -24.84 -21.09 -20.70
CA GLN A 108 -24.75 -22.11 -19.65
C GLN A 108 -24.56 -21.47 -18.29
N PHE A 109 -25.24 -21.97 -17.27
CA PHE A 109 -25.02 -21.59 -15.88
C PHE A 109 -25.00 -22.82 -14.98
N ARG A 110 -24.45 -22.66 -13.78
CA ARG A 110 -24.49 -23.67 -12.72
C ARG A 110 -25.31 -23.15 -11.54
N THR A 111 -26.25 -23.94 -11.05
CA THR A 111 -26.96 -23.61 -9.81
C THR A 111 -26.02 -23.71 -8.60
N PRO A 112 -26.15 -22.83 -7.60
CA PRO A 112 -25.42 -22.96 -6.35
C PRO A 112 -25.58 -24.34 -5.69
N PRO A 113 -24.56 -24.83 -4.96
CA PRO A 113 -24.70 -26.00 -4.12
C PRO A 113 -25.57 -25.69 -2.89
N LEU A 114 -26.12 -26.73 -2.26
CA LEU A 114 -26.72 -26.60 -0.95
C LEU A 114 -25.64 -26.24 0.08
N ALA A 115 -26.00 -25.45 1.10
CA ALA A 115 -25.06 -25.09 2.18
C ALA A 115 -24.47 -26.34 2.88
N SER A 116 -25.27 -27.39 3.05
CA SER A 116 -24.84 -28.65 3.65
C SER A 116 -23.84 -29.46 2.80
N ALA A 117 -23.60 -29.05 1.57
CA ALA A 117 -22.60 -29.70 0.71
C ALA A 117 -21.18 -29.16 0.93
N GLU A 118 -21.03 -28.02 1.64
CA GLU A 118 -19.74 -27.40 1.98
C GLU A 118 -18.77 -27.39 0.79
N LYS A 119 -19.26 -26.90 -0.35
CA LYS A 119 -18.49 -26.87 -1.59
C LYS A 119 -17.72 -25.55 -1.72
N SER A 120 -16.45 -25.64 -2.07
CA SER A 120 -15.61 -24.49 -2.38
C SER A 120 -16.22 -23.63 -3.48
N SER A 121 -15.95 -22.32 -3.42
CA SER A 121 -16.55 -21.31 -4.29
C SER A 121 -15.48 -20.34 -4.79
N ARG A 122 -15.71 -19.70 -5.95
CA ARG A 122 -14.88 -18.61 -6.45
C ARG A 122 -15.72 -17.38 -6.76
N ILE A 123 -15.27 -16.24 -6.27
CA ILE A 123 -15.93 -14.93 -6.40
C ILE A 123 -15.06 -14.03 -7.28
N LEU A 124 -15.68 -13.31 -8.21
CA LEU A 124 -15.07 -12.15 -8.85
C LEU A 124 -15.55 -10.88 -8.13
N ALA A 125 -14.62 -10.01 -7.71
CA ALA A 125 -14.92 -8.69 -7.18
C ALA A 125 -14.33 -7.63 -8.12
N VAL A 126 -15.18 -6.73 -8.61
CA VAL A 126 -14.82 -5.74 -9.63
C VAL A 126 -15.75 -4.54 -9.49
N SER A 127 -15.22 -3.32 -9.38
CA SER A 127 -15.99 -2.09 -9.17
C SER A 127 -15.52 -0.99 -10.12
N ASP A 128 -16.34 0.07 -10.25
CA ASP A 128 -15.99 1.30 -10.94
C ASP A 128 -15.56 1.01 -12.40
N MET A 129 -16.49 0.40 -13.12
CA MET A 129 -16.38 0.10 -14.56
C MET A 129 -16.97 1.20 -15.43
N GLN A 130 -17.42 2.30 -14.81
CA GLN A 130 -17.96 3.45 -15.51
C GLN A 130 -16.97 3.94 -16.58
N ARG A 131 -17.54 4.44 -17.67
CA ARG A 131 -16.77 4.78 -18.86
C ARG A 131 -15.93 6.03 -18.61
N ASP A 132 -14.62 5.86 -18.51
CA ASP A 132 -13.67 6.94 -18.69
C ASP A 132 -13.63 7.42 -20.16
N SER A 133 -13.46 8.72 -20.35
CA SER A 133 -13.31 9.34 -21.66
C SER A 133 -11.92 9.15 -22.28
N GLY A 134 -10.86 9.04 -21.46
CA GLY A 134 -9.50 8.75 -21.90
C GLY A 134 -9.34 7.30 -22.36
N ASN A 135 -9.97 6.37 -21.63
CA ASN A 135 -9.87 4.93 -21.82
C ASN A 135 -11.23 4.24 -21.98
N PRO A 136 -12.05 4.62 -22.99
CA PRO A 136 -13.45 4.19 -23.08
C PRO A 136 -13.67 2.69 -23.33
N GLY A 137 -12.61 1.95 -23.66
CA GLY A 137 -12.65 0.50 -23.87
C GLY A 137 -12.16 -0.32 -22.68
N LYS A 138 -11.69 0.33 -21.58
CA LYS A 138 -10.94 -0.34 -20.52
C LYS A 138 -11.76 -1.42 -19.81
N PHE A 139 -13.02 -1.17 -19.48
CA PHE A 139 -13.86 -2.22 -18.90
C PHE A 139 -14.04 -3.44 -19.82
N GLY A 140 -14.19 -3.20 -21.12
CA GLY A 140 -14.24 -4.30 -22.10
C GLY A 140 -12.94 -5.07 -22.19
N GLU A 141 -11.80 -4.40 -22.06
CA GLU A 141 -10.48 -5.02 -21.95
C GLU A 141 -10.38 -5.88 -20.68
N ILE A 142 -10.75 -5.34 -19.52
CA ILE A 142 -10.73 -6.03 -18.22
C ILE A 142 -11.54 -7.33 -18.27
N ILE A 143 -12.75 -7.30 -18.82
CA ILE A 143 -13.56 -8.51 -18.96
C ILE A 143 -12.98 -9.45 -20.02
N ASN A 144 -12.84 -8.99 -21.25
CA ASN A 144 -12.63 -9.88 -22.41
C ASN A 144 -11.17 -10.31 -22.60
N GLN A 145 -10.21 -9.56 -22.04
CA GLN A 145 -8.77 -9.84 -22.12
C GLN A 145 -8.18 -10.19 -20.75
N GLY A 146 -8.84 -9.81 -19.65
CA GLY A 146 -8.44 -10.19 -18.28
C GLY A 146 -9.24 -11.37 -17.72
N VAL A 147 -10.47 -11.12 -17.29
CA VAL A 147 -11.30 -12.08 -16.55
C VAL A 147 -11.57 -13.36 -17.33
N LEU A 148 -12.05 -13.26 -18.58
CA LEU A 148 -12.41 -14.45 -19.37
C LEU A 148 -11.19 -15.34 -19.66
N PRO A 149 -10.04 -14.80 -20.14
CA PRO A 149 -8.83 -15.61 -20.32
C PRO A 149 -8.28 -16.17 -19.00
N TYR A 150 -8.32 -15.42 -17.89
CA TYR A 150 -7.89 -15.92 -16.60
C TYR A 150 -8.68 -17.18 -16.21
N VAL A 151 -10.00 -17.15 -16.31
CA VAL A 151 -10.84 -18.31 -15.98
C VAL A 151 -10.66 -19.47 -16.98
N GLN A 152 -10.70 -19.18 -18.28
CA GLN A 152 -10.75 -20.22 -19.30
C GLN A 152 -9.38 -20.82 -19.64
N GLN A 153 -8.32 -20.02 -19.56
CA GLN A 153 -6.98 -20.41 -20.00
C GLN A 153 -6.06 -20.64 -18.80
N ALA A 154 -6.01 -19.71 -17.84
CA ALA A 154 -5.11 -19.85 -16.69
C ALA A 154 -5.64 -20.89 -15.69
N LEU A 155 -6.94 -20.88 -15.38
CA LEU A 155 -7.56 -21.89 -14.53
C LEU A 155 -8.03 -23.13 -15.30
N GLY A 156 -8.21 -23.03 -16.63
CA GLY A 156 -8.65 -24.15 -17.47
C GLY A 156 -10.12 -24.55 -17.24
N LEU A 157 -10.97 -23.63 -16.80
CA LEU A 157 -12.36 -23.89 -16.42
C LEU A 157 -13.36 -23.21 -17.35
N ALA A 158 -14.53 -23.83 -17.57
CA ALA A 158 -15.65 -23.13 -18.17
C ALA A 158 -16.14 -22.01 -17.22
N LEU A 159 -16.69 -20.91 -17.74
CA LEU A 159 -17.09 -19.77 -16.90
C LEU A 159 -18.04 -20.15 -15.75
N HIS A 160 -19.04 -20.98 -16.04
CA HIS A 160 -20.03 -21.46 -15.06
C HIS A 160 -19.47 -22.44 -14.01
N ASP A 161 -18.29 -23.02 -14.25
CA ASP A 161 -17.55 -23.82 -13.27
C ASP A 161 -16.42 -23.02 -12.59
N GLY A 162 -15.95 -21.98 -13.27
CA GLY A 162 -14.83 -21.15 -12.85
C GLY A 162 -15.22 -20.08 -11.87
N LEU A 163 -16.42 -19.49 -11.96
CA LEU A 163 -16.92 -18.45 -11.07
C LEU A 163 -18.34 -18.73 -10.62
N ASN A 164 -18.61 -18.52 -9.33
CA ASN A 164 -19.93 -18.73 -8.72
C ASN A 164 -20.77 -17.45 -8.65
N MET A 165 -20.11 -16.29 -8.57
CA MET A 165 -20.76 -14.98 -8.46
C MET A 165 -19.79 -13.86 -8.83
N THR A 166 -20.35 -12.73 -9.28
CA THR A 166 -19.65 -11.46 -9.48
C THR A 166 -20.22 -10.41 -8.53
N LEU A 167 -19.40 -9.91 -7.61
CA LEU A 167 -19.72 -8.80 -6.72
C LEU A 167 -19.26 -7.50 -7.36
N ILE A 168 -20.14 -6.48 -7.34
CA ILE A 168 -19.87 -5.19 -7.97
C ILE A 168 -20.18 -4.06 -6.97
N PRO A 169 -19.18 -3.57 -6.22
CA PRO A 169 -19.31 -2.44 -5.28
C PRO A 169 -19.64 -1.06 -5.90
N GLY A 170 -20.63 -0.97 -6.79
CA GLY A 170 -21.15 0.29 -7.33
C GLY A 170 -20.45 0.83 -8.58
N ASP A 171 -20.98 1.93 -9.09
CA ASP A 171 -20.51 2.68 -10.27
C ASP A 171 -20.33 1.79 -11.51
N LEU A 172 -21.44 1.16 -11.87
CA LEU A 172 -21.57 0.33 -13.07
C LEU A 172 -21.56 1.19 -14.33
N VAL A 173 -22.09 2.40 -14.22
CA VAL A 173 -22.31 3.34 -15.32
C VAL A 173 -21.81 4.73 -14.96
N ASP A 174 -21.46 5.56 -15.96
CA ASP A 174 -21.07 6.96 -15.72
C ASP A 174 -22.27 7.85 -15.37
N ASN A 175 -23.46 7.49 -15.83
CA ASN A 175 -24.68 8.22 -15.50
C ASN A 175 -25.91 7.30 -15.55
N GLY A 176 -26.49 7.00 -14.39
CA GLY A 176 -27.67 6.16 -14.25
C GLY A 176 -28.92 6.66 -15.01
N GLN A 177 -28.95 7.95 -15.38
CA GLN A 177 -30.03 8.53 -16.18
C GLN A 177 -29.83 8.35 -17.69
N ASP A 178 -28.61 8.05 -18.15
CA ASP A 178 -28.33 7.82 -19.57
C ASP A 178 -28.47 6.34 -19.92
N TYR A 179 -29.45 6.04 -20.77
CA TYR A 179 -29.70 4.70 -21.29
C TYR A 179 -28.46 4.10 -21.99
N ASN A 180 -27.66 4.90 -22.68
CA ASN A 180 -26.49 4.37 -23.38
C ASN A 180 -25.38 3.95 -22.41
N SER A 181 -25.24 4.59 -21.24
CA SER A 181 -24.30 4.15 -20.22
C SER A 181 -24.63 2.72 -19.77
N TRP A 182 -25.91 2.41 -19.56
CA TRP A 182 -26.36 1.03 -19.27
C TRP A 182 -26.10 0.08 -20.42
N ARG A 183 -26.67 0.38 -21.59
CA ARG A 183 -26.67 -0.55 -22.73
C ARG A 183 -25.27 -0.79 -23.28
N THR A 184 -24.52 0.28 -23.51
CA THR A 184 -23.27 0.24 -24.30
C THR A 184 -22.03 0.22 -23.44
N SER A 185 -22.02 0.92 -22.30
CA SER A 185 -20.82 0.97 -21.43
C SER A 185 -20.79 -0.15 -20.41
N PHE A 186 -21.93 -0.56 -19.85
CA PHE A 186 -21.98 -1.65 -18.86
C PHE A 186 -22.33 -3.00 -19.46
N PHE A 187 -23.54 -3.15 -20.03
CA PHE A 187 -24.06 -4.47 -20.40
C PHE A 187 -23.37 -5.09 -21.63
N SER A 188 -22.97 -4.28 -22.61
CA SER A 188 -22.31 -4.79 -23.81
C SER A 188 -20.92 -5.40 -23.49
N PRO A 189 -20.03 -4.74 -22.74
CA PRO A 189 -18.72 -5.32 -22.41
C PRO A 189 -18.76 -6.58 -21.52
N ILE A 190 -19.74 -6.67 -20.60
CA ILE A 190 -19.83 -7.78 -19.63
C ILE A 190 -20.66 -8.98 -20.13
N ALA A 191 -21.33 -8.88 -21.29
CA ALA A 191 -22.33 -9.85 -21.76
C ALA A 191 -21.88 -11.32 -21.72
N ALA A 192 -20.64 -11.61 -22.12
CA ALA A 192 -20.09 -12.97 -22.12
C ALA A 192 -19.98 -13.56 -20.70
N LEU A 193 -19.57 -12.74 -19.72
CA LEU A 193 -19.50 -13.13 -18.32
C LEU A 193 -20.90 -13.23 -17.71
N ALA A 194 -21.71 -12.17 -17.86
CA ALA A 194 -23.02 -12.04 -17.20
C ALA A 194 -24.04 -13.09 -17.65
N SER A 195 -23.90 -13.62 -18.87
CA SER A 195 -24.73 -14.72 -19.38
C SER A 195 -24.38 -16.10 -18.81
N SER A 196 -23.28 -16.22 -18.06
CA SER A 196 -22.83 -17.49 -17.47
C SER A 196 -22.64 -17.45 -15.95
N VAL A 197 -22.41 -16.26 -15.39
CA VAL A 197 -22.11 -16.03 -13.96
C VAL A 197 -23.08 -14.98 -13.39
N PRO A 198 -23.76 -15.24 -12.26
CA PRO A 198 -24.69 -14.28 -11.66
C PRO A 198 -24.02 -12.98 -11.18
N LEU A 199 -24.66 -11.85 -11.47
CA LEU A 199 -24.24 -10.51 -11.04
C LEU A 199 -24.96 -10.07 -9.76
N TYR A 200 -24.20 -9.46 -8.85
CA TYR A 200 -24.69 -8.93 -7.59
C TYR A 200 -24.09 -7.53 -7.31
N PRO A 201 -24.60 -6.47 -7.95
CA PRO A 201 -24.14 -5.12 -7.66
C PRO A 201 -24.69 -4.56 -6.34
N ALA A 202 -23.91 -3.66 -5.73
CA ALA A 202 -24.39 -2.62 -4.84
C ALA A 202 -24.65 -1.32 -5.64
N PRO A 203 -25.51 -0.40 -5.16
CA PRO A 203 -25.63 0.93 -5.75
C PRO A 203 -24.39 1.80 -5.45
N GLY A 204 -23.89 2.51 -6.46
CA GLY A 204 -22.91 3.59 -6.35
C GLY A 204 -23.52 4.96 -6.64
N ASN A 205 -22.72 6.03 -6.54
CA ASN A 205 -23.23 7.39 -6.69
C ASN A 205 -23.54 7.75 -8.15
N HIS A 206 -22.91 7.10 -9.13
CA HIS A 206 -23.21 7.34 -10.54
C HIS A 206 -24.53 6.68 -10.98
N GLU A 207 -25.02 5.66 -10.27
CA GLU A 207 -26.38 5.13 -10.46
C GLU A 207 -27.47 6.15 -10.10
N ARG A 208 -27.14 7.13 -9.23
CA ARG A 208 -27.98 8.27 -8.80
C ARG A 208 -29.34 7.87 -8.23
N ASP A 209 -29.41 6.71 -7.57
CA ASP A 209 -30.64 6.13 -7.04
C ASP A 209 -31.77 6.07 -8.09
N THR A 210 -31.41 5.94 -9.38
CA THR A 210 -32.38 6.02 -10.46
C THR A 210 -33.24 4.76 -10.51
N PRO A 211 -34.54 4.88 -10.85
CA PRO A 211 -35.39 3.71 -11.07
C PRO A 211 -34.82 2.74 -12.13
N THR A 212 -33.96 3.22 -13.02
CA THR A 212 -33.30 2.41 -14.06
C THR A 212 -32.47 1.27 -13.47
N TYR A 213 -31.70 1.52 -12.41
CA TYR A 213 -30.94 0.47 -11.71
C TYR A 213 -31.89 -0.64 -11.23
N PHE A 214 -32.94 -0.26 -10.49
CA PHE A 214 -33.92 -1.19 -9.91
C PHE A 214 -34.81 -1.90 -10.94
N LYS A 215 -34.82 -1.45 -12.20
CA LYS A 215 -35.43 -2.22 -13.32
C LYS A 215 -34.50 -3.29 -13.86
N TYR A 216 -33.21 -2.98 -13.98
CA TYR A 216 -32.20 -3.89 -14.52
C TYR A 216 -31.77 -4.95 -13.51
N PHE A 217 -31.86 -4.69 -12.21
CA PHE A 217 -31.46 -5.65 -11.20
C PHE A 217 -32.67 -6.34 -10.55
N ARG A 218 -32.47 -7.61 -10.18
CA ARG A 218 -33.36 -8.43 -9.38
C ARG A 218 -32.53 -9.06 -8.27
N LEU A 219 -32.44 -8.38 -7.14
CA LEU A 219 -31.59 -8.74 -6.01
C LEU A 219 -32.44 -9.35 -4.87
N PRO A 220 -31.82 -10.00 -3.87
CA PRO A 220 -32.58 -10.58 -2.77
C PRO A 220 -33.41 -9.52 -2.01
N GLU A 221 -34.69 -9.80 -1.80
CA GLU A 221 -35.64 -8.90 -1.12
C GLU A 221 -35.69 -9.18 0.41
N ASN A 222 -34.54 -9.47 1.03
CA ASN A 222 -34.41 -9.79 2.46
C ASN A 222 -33.83 -8.64 3.31
N GLY A 223 -33.77 -7.45 2.70
CA GLY A 223 -33.50 -6.17 3.33
C GLY A 223 -34.62 -5.68 4.25
N THR A 224 -34.56 -4.41 4.62
CA THR A 224 -35.65 -3.74 5.34
C THR A 224 -36.82 -3.54 4.37
N PRO A 225 -38.07 -3.90 4.73
CA PRO A 225 -39.24 -3.65 3.86
C PRO A 225 -39.35 -2.18 3.45
N GLY A 226 -39.56 -1.91 2.16
CA GLY A 226 -39.57 -0.57 1.57
C GLY A 226 -38.20 -0.06 1.10
N TYR A 227 -37.15 -0.85 1.28
CA TYR A 227 -35.78 -0.61 0.79
C TYR A 227 -35.27 -1.82 0.01
N GLU A 228 -36.17 -2.45 -0.75
CA GLU A 228 -35.83 -3.60 -1.58
C GLU A 228 -34.62 -3.28 -2.47
N GLU A 229 -33.68 -4.22 -2.57
CA GLU A 229 -32.49 -4.16 -3.43
C GLU A 229 -31.44 -3.09 -3.07
N HIS A 230 -31.72 -2.17 -2.14
CA HIS A 230 -30.71 -1.25 -1.58
C HIS A 230 -29.72 -1.99 -0.68
N TRP A 231 -30.20 -2.78 0.28
CA TRP A 231 -29.36 -3.65 1.10
C TRP A 231 -30.00 -5.02 1.29
N TRP A 232 -29.17 -6.05 1.24
CA TRP A 232 -29.63 -7.44 1.19
C TRP A 232 -28.49 -8.41 1.51
N TYR A 233 -28.82 -9.68 1.74
CA TYR A 233 -27.83 -10.75 1.85
C TYR A 233 -28.10 -11.93 0.91
N GLN A 234 -27.04 -12.62 0.48
CA GLN A 234 -27.13 -13.85 -0.32
C GLN A 234 -26.25 -14.92 0.31
N ASP A 235 -26.83 -16.09 0.55
CA ASP A 235 -26.07 -17.26 0.99
C ASP A 235 -25.59 -18.06 -0.23
N HIS A 236 -24.35 -18.55 -0.20
CA HIS A 236 -23.81 -19.47 -1.20
C HIS A 236 -22.90 -20.48 -0.49
N SER A 237 -23.22 -21.77 -0.53
CA SER A 237 -22.44 -22.78 0.21
C SER A 237 -22.20 -22.37 1.68
N ASN A 238 -20.95 -22.26 2.11
CA ASN A 238 -20.48 -21.86 3.43
C ASN A 238 -20.24 -20.34 3.61
N ILE A 239 -20.64 -19.50 2.66
CA ILE A 239 -20.43 -18.05 2.72
C ILE A 239 -21.74 -17.28 2.73
N ARG A 240 -21.70 -16.11 3.39
CA ARG A 240 -22.76 -15.09 3.32
C ARG A 240 -22.22 -13.82 2.72
N VAL A 241 -22.85 -13.34 1.67
CA VAL A 241 -22.59 -12.03 1.06
C VAL A 241 -23.60 -11.03 1.59
N LEU A 242 -23.15 -9.83 1.96
CA LEU A 242 -23.93 -8.67 2.36
C LEU A 242 -23.71 -7.56 1.33
N SER A 243 -24.77 -6.93 0.87
CA SER A 243 -24.70 -5.72 0.03
C SER A 243 -25.32 -4.57 0.81
N LEU A 244 -24.65 -3.42 0.83
CA LEU A 244 -25.05 -2.24 1.59
C LEU A 244 -25.03 -1.00 0.68
N ASP A 245 -26.01 -0.12 0.89
CA ASP A 245 -26.14 1.13 0.15
C ASP A 245 -25.53 2.27 0.94
N THR A 246 -24.44 2.83 0.40
CA THR A 246 -23.74 3.97 0.99
C THR A 246 -23.98 5.28 0.24
N ASN A 247 -24.97 5.36 -0.65
CA ASN A 247 -25.42 6.64 -1.20
C ASN A 247 -26.03 7.51 -0.10
N THR A 248 -25.88 8.82 -0.24
CA THR A 248 -26.24 9.82 0.78
C THR A 248 -27.65 9.64 1.35
N ASN A 249 -28.63 9.24 0.53
CA ASN A 249 -30.02 9.07 0.95
C ASN A 249 -30.27 7.81 1.82
N TYR A 250 -29.34 6.85 1.81
CA TYR A 250 -29.48 5.54 2.46
C TYR A 250 -28.51 5.32 3.62
N ARG A 251 -27.72 6.36 3.97
CA ARG A 251 -26.89 6.42 5.17
C ARG A 251 -27.71 6.61 6.44
N ILE A 252 -28.64 5.70 6.72
CA ILE A 252 -29.68 5.80 7.76
C ILE A 252 -29.62 4.64 8.76
N ASP A 253 -30.15 4.86 9.96
CA ASP A 253 -30.08 3.90 11.06
C ASP A 253 -30.82 2.59 10.77
N GLU A 254 -31.89 2.61 9.96
CA GLU A 254 -32.66 1.43 9.58
C GLU A 254 -31.80 0.35 8.91
N GLN A 255 -30.83 0.76 8.09
CA GLN A 255 -29.88 -0.16 7.45
C GLN A 255 -28.89 -0.73 8.48
N LEU A 256 -28.39 0.09 9.41
CA LEU A 256 -27.48 -0.37 10.48
C LEU A 256 -28.18 -1.34 11.44
N VAL A 257 -29.43 -1.08 11.80
CA VAL A 257 -30.26 -1.96 12.64
C VAL A 257 -30.52 -3.30 11.94
N TRP A 258 -30.77 -3.27 10.63
CA TRP A 258 -30.89 -4.49 9.83
C TRP A 258 -29.57 -5.27 9.82
N LEU A 259 -28.43 -4.59 9.62
CA LEU A 259 -27.11 -5.20 9.61
C LEU A 259 -26.79 -5.87 10.96
N ASP A 260 -27.06 -5.19 12.07
CA ASP A 260 -26.87 -5.72 13.43
C ASP A 260 -27.66 -7.03 13.64
N LYS A 261 -28.91 -7.06 13.17
CA LYS A 261 -29.76 -8.26 13.21
C LYS A 261 -29.18 -9.39 12.36
N VAL A 262 -28.82 -9.11 11.10
CA VAL A 262 -28.30 -10.12 10.17
C VAL A 262 -26.98 -10.70 10.68
N LEU A 263 -26.07 -9.87 11.19
CA LEU A 263 -24.79 -10.34 11.74
C LEU A 263 -25.01 -11.20 13.00
N ALA A 264 -25.96 -10.83 13.88
CA ALA A 264 -26.31 -11.64 15.04
C ALA A 264 -26.88 -13.01 14.64
N GLU A 265 -27.76 -13.07 13.64
CA GLU A 265 -28.29 -14.32 13.10
C GLU A 265 -27.19 -15.15 12.42
N THR A 266 -26.28 -14.51 11.69
CA THR A 266 -25.13 -15.17 11.03
C THR A 266 -24.17 -15.78 12.03
N CYS A 267 -23.99 -15.15 13.19
CA CYS A 267 -23.17 -15.66 14.29
C CYS A 267 -23.60 -17.07 14.73
N LEU A 268 -24.92 -17.31 14.77
CA LEU A 268 -25.52 -18.57 15.21
C LEU A 268 -25.59 -19.64 14.10
N ARG A 269 -25.24 -19.28 12.86
CA ARG A 269 -25.39 -20.14 11.68
C ARG A 269 -24.14 -21.01 11.49
N ALA A 270 -24.17 -22.27 11.88
CA ALA A 270 -23.00 -23.17 11.84
C ALA A 270 -22.43 -23.39 10.44
N GLN A 271 -23.27 -23.35 9.41
CA GLN A 271 -22.92 -23.53 8.00
C GLN A 271 -22.34 -22.28 7.33
N THR A 272 -21.99 -21.23 8.08
CA THR A 272 -21.40 -20.01 7.53
C THR A 272 -20.06 -19.78 8.18
N ASP A 273 -19.01 -19.89 7.39
CA ASP A 273 -17.61 -19.72 7.82
C ASP A 273 -17.17 -18.27 7.68
N PHE A 274 -17.58 -17.62 6.59
CA PHE A 274 -17.11 -16.29 6.20
C PHE A 274 -18.25 -15.35 5.85
N VAL A 275 -18.06 -14.07 6.18
CA VAL A 275 -18.93 -12.97 5.74
C VAL A 275 -18.18 -12.07 4.77
N PHE A 276 -18.72 -11.96 3.56
CA PHE A 276 -18.27 -11.03 2.54
C PHE A 276 -19.26 -9.87 2.50
N ALA A 277 -18.79 -8.64 2.55
CA ALA A 277 -19.61 -7.45 2.38
C ALA A 277 -19.18 -6.68 1.14
N GLN A 278 -20.09 -5.93 0.54
CA GLN A 278 -19.78 -4.92 -0.46
C GLN A 278 -20.54 -3.62 -0.17
N MET A 279 -19.89 -2.50 -0.43
CA MET A 279 -20.47 -1.16 -0.34
C MET A 279 -19.67 -0.21 -1.22
N HIS A 280 -20.27 0.85 -1.78
CA HIS A 280 -19.56 1.69 -2.73
C HIS A 280 -18.52 2.62 -2.08
N HIS A 281 -18.96 3.52 -1.19
CA HIS A 281 -18.09 4.51 -0.56
C HIS A 281 -17.24 3.93 0.59
N PRO A 282 -15.93 4.19 0.65
CA PRO A 282 -15.05 3.69 1.71
C PRO A 282 -15.22 4.39 3.06
N HIS A 283 -14.73 3.74 4.12
CA HIS A 283 -14.40 4.43 5.38
C HIS A 283 -13.00 5.05 5.34
N LYS A 284 -12.02 4.30 4.82
CA LYS A 284 -10.64 4.72 4.60
C LYS A 284 -10.26 4.44 3.15
N SER A 285 -9.64 5.39 2.48
CA SER A 285 -9.03 5.20 1.16
C SER A 285 -7.72 5.95 1.07
N GLU A 286 -6.67 5.25 0.65
CA GLU A 286 -5.34 5.83 0.58
C GLU A 286 -5.15 6.77 -0.62
N MET A 287 -5.91 6.51 -1.70
CA MET A 287 -5.74 7.16 -3.01
C MET A 287 -6.57 8.43 -3.16
N TRP A 288 -7.72 8.51 -2.47
CA TRP A 288 -8.59 9.69 -2.49
C TRP A 288 -9.34 9.86 -1.16
N ILE A 289 -8.74 10.61 -0.22
CA ILE A 289 -9.27 10.79 1.15
C ILE A 289 -10.65 11.46 1.15
N ALA A 290 -10.94 12.33 0.19
CA ALA A 290 -12.23 13.03 0.14
C ALA A 290 -13.43 12.11 -0.17
N GLY A 291 -13.16 10.89 -0.69
CA GLY A 291 -14.17 9.86 -0.91
C GLY A 291 -14.58 9.11 0.36
N GLU A 292 -13.90 9.33 1.49
CA GLU A 292 -14.18 8.66 2.76
C GLU A 292 -15.50 9.09 3.41
N THR A 293 -16.15 8.16 4.12
CA THR A 293 -17.37 8.46 4.88
C THR A 293 -17.36 7.83 6.27
N ASP A 294 -17.82 8.60 7.27
CA ASP A 294 -18.02 8.12 8.64
C ASP A 294 -19.11 7.04 8.73
N TYR A 295 -20.09 7.07 7.82
CA TYR A 295 -21.16 6.07 7.81
C TYR A 295 -20.62 4.68 7.46
N SER A 296 -19.74 4.58 6.46
CA SER A 296 -19.02 3.32 6.16
C SER A 296 -18.18 2.85 7.35
N GLY A 297 -17.62 3.77 8.15
CA GLY A 297 -16.94 3.42 9.40
C GLY A 297 -17.82 2.68 10.40
N LYS A 298 -19.09 3.07 10.54
CA LYS A 298 -20.08 2.36 11.38
C LYS A 298 -20.41 0.96 10.87
N ILE A 299 -20.31 0.72 9.57
CA ILE A 299 -20.47 -0.61 8.95
C ILE A 299 -19.24 -1.47 9.26
N VAL A 300 -18.04 -0.91 9.04
CA VAL A 300 -16.77 -1.60 9.29
C VAL A 300 -16.66 -2.01 10.76
N GLU A 301 -16.98 -1.12 11.71
CA GLU A 301 -17.01 -1.42 13.14
C GLU A 301 -17.89 -2.64 13.48
N ARG A 302 -19.02 -2.80 12.78
CA ARG A 302 -19.92 -3.96 12.96
C ARG A 302 -19.35 -5.24 12.40
N LEU A 303 -18.67 -5.17 11.25
CA LEU A 303 -18.00 -6.32 10.63
C LEU A 303 -16.78 -6.78 11.44
N GLU A 304 -16.05 -5.84 12.02
CA GLU A 304 -14.96 -6.06 12.98
C GLU A 304 -15.47 -6.69 14.28
N ALA A 305 -16.51 -6.11 14.89
CA ALA A 305 -17.13 -6.65 16.08
C ALA A 305 -17.72 -8.06 15.84
N PHE A 306 -18.29 -8.30 14.65
CA PHE A 306 -18.76 -9.61 14.24
C PHE A 306 -17.60 -10.61 14.17
N SER A 307 -16.50 -10.29 13.49
CA SER A 307 -15.43 -11.27 13.28
C SER A 307 -14.76 -11.70 14.59
N THR A 308 -14.56 -10.76 15.51
CA THR A 308 -14.04 -11.06 16.85
C THR A 308 -15.04 -11.83 17.70
N ARG A 309 -16.30 -11.37 17.81
CA ARG A 309 -17.29 -11.98 18.70
C ARG A 309 -17.72 -13.37 18.25
N CYS A 310 -17.81 -13.59 16.94
CA CYS A 310 -18.32 -14.82 16.36
C CYS A 310 -17.23 -15.80 15.93
N ASN A 311 -15.95 -15.38 15.98
CA ASN A 311 -14.82 -16.13 15.45
C ASN A 311 -15.05 -16.58 13.99
N LYS A 312 -15.52 -15.63 13.15
CA LYS A 312 -15.80 -15.84 11.73
C LYS A 312 -15.20 -14.69 10.94
N PRO A 313 -14.14 -14.91 10.15
CA PRO A 313 -13.52 -13.83 9.42
C PRO A 313 -14.50 -13.10 8.52
N SER A 314 -14.32 -11.79 8.43
CA SER A 314 -15.11 -10.93 7.56
C SER A 314 -14.23 -10.16 6.60
N ILE A 315 -14.74 -9.87 5.42
CA ILE A 315 -14.08 -9.03 4.42
C ILE A 315 -15.10 -8.08 3.83
N HIS A 316 -14.70 -6.86 3.50
CA HIS A 316 -15.52 -5.98 2.69
C HIS A 316 -14.78 -5.50 1.44
N PHE A 317 -15.53 -5.41 0.35
CA PHE A 317 -15.11 -4.78 -0.89
C PHE A 317 -15.73 -3.40 -1.03
N PHE A 318 -14.95 -2.45 -1.54
CA PHE A 318 -15.44 -1.12 -1.84
C PHE A 318 -14.93 -0.60 -3.18
N GLY A 319 -15.56 0.50 -3.62
CA GLY A 319 -15.32 1.17 -4.89
C GLY A 319 -14.92 2.63 -4.70
N HIS A 320 -15.39 3.50 -5.59
CA HIS A 320 -15.40 4.96 -5.51
C HIS A 320 -14.04 5.67 -5.67
N THR A 321 -12.98 5.11 -5.10
CA THR A 321 -11.61 5.65 -5.22
C THR A 321 -10.84 4.78 -6.18
N HIS A 322 -10.61 5.23 -7.41
CA HIS A 322 -10.28 4.40 -8.57
C HIS A 322 -8.85 3.86 -8.54
N ALA A 323 -8.64 2.82 -7.74
CA ALA A 323 -7.36 2.17 -7.53
C ALA A 323 -7.56 0.77 -6.92
N TYR A 324 -6.46 0.08 -6.67
CA TYR A 324 -6.42 -1.07 -5.79
C TYR A 324 -5.76 -0.71 -4.47
N SER A 325 -6.38 -1.10 -3.37
CA SER A 325 -5.81 -0.98 -2.03
C SER A 325 -6.29 -2.15 -1.16
N ARG A 326 -5.39 -2.77 -0.39
CA ARG A 326 -5.73 -3.86 0.54
C ARG A 326 -5.20 -3.58 1.92
N GLY A 327 -6.05 -3.78 2.93
CA GLY A 327 -5.69 -3.68 4.33
C GLY A 327 -6.35 -4.72 5.23
N THR A 328 -5.92 -4.73 6.49
CA THR A 328 -6.48 -5.57 7.55
C THR A 328 -6.68 -4.74 8.82
N SER A 329 -7.77 -5.02 9.55
CA SER A 329 -8.00 -4.39 10.84
C SER A 329 -6.98 -4.90 11.85
N ARG A 330 -6.38 -4.00 12.64
CA ARG A 330 -5.35 -4.36 13.62
C ARG A 330 -5.83 -5.43 14.58
N ASP A 331 -7.01 -5.27 15.19
CA ASP A 331 -7.47 -6.10 16.32
C ASP A 331 -8.54 -7.15 15.94
N HIS A 332 -8.87 -7.26 14.66
CA HIS A 332 -9.99 -8.06 14.18
C HIS A 332 -9.57 -8.95 13.01
N ASN A 333 -10.24 -10.11 12.85
CA ASN A 333 -10.10 -10.94 11.64
C ASN A 333 -10.97 -10.35 10.53
N HIS A 334 -10.63 -9.10 10.16
CA HIS A 334 -11.33 -8.30 9.19
C HIS A 334 -10.38 -7.79 8.11
N THR A 335 -10.76 -7.96 6.85
CA THR A 335 -10.02 -7.50 5.67
C THR A 335 -10.84 -6.42 4.93
N MET A 336 -10.17 -5.43 4.37
CA MET A 336 -10.77 -4.38 3.54
C MET A 336 -10.04 -4.26 2.22
N VAL A 337 -10.80 -4.17 1.12
CA VAL A 337 -10.24 -4.21 -0.23
C VAL A 337 -10.97 -3.25 -1.15
N ASN A 338 -10.23 -2.29 -1.69
CA ASN A 338 -10.67 -1.46 -2.79
C ASN A 338 -10.55 -2.25 -4.10
N VAL A 339 -11.62 -2.31 -4.89
CA VAL A 339 -11.64 -3.02 -6.18
C VAL A 339 -12.11 -2.11 -7.34
N ALA A 340 -11.95 -0.80 -7.18
CA ALA A 340 -12.38 0.27 -8.09
C ALA A 340 -11.48 0.46 -9.34
N SER A 341 -10.85 -0.60 -9.83
CA SER A 341 -9.82 -0.50 -10.86
C SER A 341 -10.26 -1.08 -12.22
N ALA A 342 -11.57 -1.12 -12.50
CA ALA A 342 -12.12 -1.88 -13.62
C ALA A 342 -12.42 -1.09 -14.89
N GLY A 343 -12.43 0.25 -14.83
CA GLY A 343 -12.71 1.06 -16.01
C GLY A 343 -12.68 2.57 -15.81
N GLY A 344 -13.17 3.07 -14.66
CA GLY A 344 -13.09 4.48 -14.30
C GLY A 344 -11.65 4.99 -14.35
N ASN A 345 -11.47 6.30 -14.56
CA ASN A 345 -10.15 6.92 -14.64
C ASN A 345 -9.42 6.71 -13.31
N LEU A 346 -8.24 6.09 -13.32
CA LEU A 346 -7.49 5.80 -12.10
C LEU A 346 -7.16 7.08 -11.32
N ASP A 347 -7.17 6.97 -10.00
CA ASP A 347 -6.66 8.01 -9.10
C ASP A 347 -5.15 7.76 -8.93
N TYR A 348 -4.30 8.54 -9.62
CA TYR A 348 -2.86 8.30 -9.63
C TYR A 348 -2.15 8.84 -8.39
N PHE A 349 -1.01 8.26 -8.01
CA PHE A 349 -0.15 8.82 -6.96
C PHE A 349 0.22 10.28 -7.25
N GLY A 350 0.02 11.15 -6.25
CA GLY A 350 0.28 12.59 -6.36
C GLY A 350 -0.80 13.44 -7.03
N GLU A 351 -1.86 12.84 -7.60
CA GLU A 351 -2.98 13.59 -8.22
C GLU A 351 -3.89 14.25 -7.16
N PHE A 352 -4.21 13.52 -6.10
CA PHE A 352 -5.10 13.96 -5.03
C PHE A 352 -4.42 13.94 -3.66
N ALA A 353 -5.12 14.45 -2.64
CA ALA A 353 -4.70 14.27 -1.27
C ALA A 353 -4.78 12.78 -0.89
N GLN A 354 -3.63 12.23 -0.51
CA GLN A 354 -3.40 10.80 -0.26
C GLN A 354 -2.83 10.58 1.14
N ARG A 355 -3.05 9.38 1.70
CA ARG A 355 -2.55 9.02 3.03
C ARG A 355 -2.28 7.52 3.12
N ASP A 356 -1.04 7.19 3.47
CA ASP A 356 -0.60 5.85 3.86
C ASP A 356 -1.13 5.52 5.28
N TYR A 357 -2.16 4.69 5.34
CA TYR A 357 -2.79 4.24 6.57
C TYR A 357 -2.13 2.94 7.04
N THR A 358 -1.80 2.85 8.33
CA THR A 358 -1.16 1.64 8.90
C THR A 358 -1.94 0.33 8.70
N GLU A 359 -3.26 0.42 8.51
CA GLU A 359 -4.14 -0.73 8.21
C GLU A 359 -3.95 -1.29 6.81
N PHE A 360 -3.50 -0.50 5.84
CA PHE A 360 -3.25 -0.93 4.48
C PHE A 360 -1.81 -1.44 4.34
N SER A 361 -1.61 -2.37 3.42
CA SER A 361 -0.30 -2.97 3.12
C SER A 361 0.07 -2.87 1.65
N VAL A 362 -0.90 -2.63 0.79
CA VAL A 362 -0.70 -2.54 -0.66
C VAL A 362 -1.65 -1.48 -1.21
N SER A 363 -1.10 -0.51 -1.93
CA SER A 363 -1.84 0.41 -2.78
C SER A 363 -1.17 0.54 -4.15
N GLU A 364 -1.97 0.40 -5.22
CA GLU A 364 -1.54 0.45 -6.61
C GLU A 364 -2.58 1.20 -7.45
N ASP A 365 -2.13 2.14 -8.28
CA ASP A 365 -2.89 2.84 -9.32
C ASP A 365 -2.80 2.10 -10.67
N GLU A 366 -3.13 0.81 -10.67
CA GLU A 366 -3.16 -0.05 -11.86
C GLU A 366 -4.56 -0.62 -12.11
N TYR A 367 -4.97 -0.77 -13.37
CA TYR A 367 -6.23 -1.46 -13.71
C TYR A 367 -6.17 -2.95 -13.41
N GLY A 368 -7.32 -3.55 -13.16
CA GLY A 368 -7.48 -5.00 -13.06
C GLY A 368 -8.65 -5.42 -12.18
N PHE A 369 -8.60 -6.65 -11.68
CA PHE A 369 -9.70 -7.27 -10.95
C PHE A 369 -9.21 -8.15 -9.80
N VAL A 370 -10.13 -8.50 -8.91
CA VAL A 370 -9.88 -9.37 -7.76
C VAL A 370 -10.66 -10.67 -7.88
N VAL A 371 -9.98 -11.78 -7.64
CA VAL A 371 -10.58 -13.11 -7.53
C VAL A 371 -10.41 -13.62 -6.12
N VAL A 372 -11.48 -14.16 -5.52
CA VAL A 372 -11.41 -14.82 -4.22
C VAL A 372 -11.77 -16.29 -4.34
N ASP A 373 -10.82 -17.15 -4.01
CA ASP A 373 -10.97 -18.58 -3.88
C ASP A 373 -11.37 -18.94 -2.44
N VAL A 374 -12.56 -19.47 -2.23
CA VAL A 374 -13.04 -19.93 -0.92
C VAL A 374 -12.97 -21.45 -0.84
N THR A 375 -12.13 -21.95 0.07
CA THR A 375 -12.07 -23.34 0.46
C THR A 375 -13.06 -23.62 1.59
N ALA A 376 -13.89 -24.65 1.41
CA ALA A 376 -14.81 -25.16 2.42
C ALA A 376 -14.31 -26.50 3.02
N GLY A 377 -14.99 -27.00 4.04
CA GLY A 377 -14.70 -28.29 4.69
C GLY A 377 -13.93 -28.15 6.01
N ASP A 378 -13.06 -29.10 6.33
CA ASP A 378 -12.41 -29.16 7.66
C ASP A 378 -11.43 -28.01 7.94
N ASN A 379 -10.86 -27.41 6.89
CA ASN A 379 -9.93 -26.29 6.98
C ASN A 379 -10.42 -25.12 6.11
N PRO A 380 -11.52 -24.42 6.51
CA PRO A 380 -12.04 -23.33 5.71
C PRO A 380 -11.03 -22.19 5.62
N ALA A 381 -10.88 -21.66 4.41
CA ALA A 381 -10.06 -20.48 4.15
C ALA A 381 -10.60 -19.71 2.95
N PHE A 382 -10.26 -18.44 2.83
CA PHE A 382 -10.34 -17.73 1.57
C PHE A 382 -8.98 -17.16 1.18
N GLU A 383 -8.66 -17.24 -0.11
CA GLU A 383 -7.48 -16.65 -0.72
C GLU A 383 -7.93 -15.59 -1.72
N LEU A 384 -7.53 -14.36 -1.47
CA LEU A 384 -7.70 -13.24 -2.38
C LEU A 384 -6.50 -13.15 -3.32
N LYS A 385 -6.75 -12.85 -4.59
CA LYS A 385 -5.75 -12.56 -5.63
C LYS A 385 -6.10 -11.27 -6.34
N ARG A 386 -5.14 -10.35 -6.42
CA ARG A 386 -5.18 -9.18 -7.30
C ARG A 386 -4.53 -9.52 -8.64
N ILE A 387 -5.29 -9.49 -9.73
CA ILE A 387 -4.81 -9.75 -11.09
C ILE A 387 -4.71 -8.43 -11.86
N SER A 388 -3.52 -7.87 -11.95
CA SER A 388 -3.23 -6.59 -12.59
C SER A 388 -3.09 -6.69 -14.11
N MET A 389 -3.62 -5.67 -14.79
CA MET A 389 -3.38 -5.40 -16.21
C MET A 389 -2.52 -4.14 -16.42
N GLY A 390 -1.96 -3.59 -15.35
CA GLY A 390 -1.13 -2.39 -15.39
C GLY A 390 -1.94 -1.13 -15.69
N ASP A 391 -1.24 -0.09 -16.11
CA ASP A 391 -1.81 1.19 -16.51
C ASP A 391 -1.54 1.45 -18.02
N GLU A 392 -1.79 2.68 -18.48
CA GLU A 392 -1.57 3.10 -19.87
C GLU A 392 -0.09 3.15 -20.27
N GLN A 393 0.81 3.30 -19.30
CA GLN A 393 2.26 3.47 -19.49
C GLN A 393 2.97 2.11 -19.41
N VAL A 394 2.59 1.28 -18.43
CA VAL A 394 3.17 -0.03 -18.12
C VAL A 394 2.05 -1.09 -18.18
N PRO A 395 1.60 -1.46 -19.40
CA PRO A 395 0.57 -2.47 -19.55
C PRO A 395 1.09 -3.85 -19.11
N LEU A 396 0.28 -4.56 -18.34
CA LEU A 396 0.55 -5.93 -17.89
C LEU A 396 -0.46 -6.91 -18.49
N ASN A 397 -0.06 -8.19 -18.58
CA ASN A 397 -0.93 -9.25 -19.06
C ASN A 397 -1.38 -10.15 -17.91
N SER A 398 -2.43 -9.74 -17.20
CA SER A 398 -3.06 -10.50 -16.10
C SER A 398 -2.07 -11.09 -15.10
N GLN A 399 -1.21 -10.24 -14.52
CA GLN A 399 -0.22 -10.67 -13.54
C GLN A 399 -0.81 -10.65 -12.13
N ILE A 400 -0.53 -11.68 -11.33
CA ILE A 400 -0.88 -11.67 -9.91
C ILE A 400 0.12 -10.76 -9.20
N LYS A 401 -0.36 -9.63 -8.65
CA LYS A 401 0.47 -8.63 -7.93
C LYS A 401 0.37 -8.75 -6.42
N ASP A 402 -0.76 -9.21 -5.91
CA ASP A 402 -1.00 -9.32 -4.47
C ASP A 402 -1.88 -10.53 -4.14
N THR A 403 -1.62 -11.12 -2.98
CA THR A 403 -2.35 -12.27 -2.45
C THR A 403 -2.50 -12.19 -0.94
N LEU A 404 -3.67 -12.56 -0.42
CA LEU A 404 -3.90 -12.69 1.02
C LEU A 404 -4.73 -13.95 1.30
N THR A 405 -4.29 -14.77 2.25
CA THR A 405 -5.04 -15.94 2.71
C THR A 405 -5.49 -15.75 4.15
N VAL A 406 -6.77 -15.95 4.41
CA VAL A 406 -7.35 -15.91 5.75
C VAL A 406 -8.00 -17.25 6.06
N ARG A 407 -7.65 -17.83 7.21
CA ARG A 407 -8.14 -19.13 7.66
C ARG A 407 -9.17 -18.94 8.78
N LEU A 408 -10.24 -19.73 8.78
CA LEU A 408 -11.18 -19.77 9.90
C LEU A 408 -10.52 -20.38 11.14
N ASN A 409 -9.87 -21.54 10.93
CA ASN A 409 -9.18 -22.29 11.97
C ASN A 409 -7.68 -21.95 11.90
N ASN A 410 -7.29 -20.86 12.56
CA ASN A 410 -5.91 -20.41 12.60
C ASN A 410 -5.29 -20.64 13.99
N THR A 411 -4.06 -21.16 14.06
CA THR A 411 -3.34 -21.30 15.33
C THR A 411 -2.57 -20.03 15.62
N ALA A 412 -2.76 -19.45 16.81
CA ALA A 412 -2.02 -18.25 17.16
C ALA A 412 -0.50 -18.51 17.24
N PRO A 413 0.34 -17.52 16.85
CA PRO A 413 1.79 -17.61 17.00
C PRO A 413 2.23 -17.78 18.46
N PHE A 414 3.45 -18.27 18.67
CA PHE A 414 4.03 -18.31 20.02
C PHE A 414 4.16 -16.90 20.61
N THR A 415 3.91 -16.76 21.91
CA THR A 415 4.09 -15.49 22.63
C THR A 415 5.55 -15.04 22.56
N PRO A 416 5.83 -13.80 22.09
CA PRO A 416 7.18 -13.29 22.05
C PRO A 416 7.68 -12.91 23.46
N GLU A 417 8.99 -12.90 23.65
CA GLU A 417 9.63 -12.39 24.86
C GLU A 417 10.43 -11.13 24.53
N ILE A 418 10.42 -10.15 25.44
CA ILE A 418 11.29 -8.97 25.33
C ILE A 418 12.69 -9.36 25.82
N LEU A 419 13.68 -9.22 24.95
CA LEU A 419 15.10 -9.48 25.23
C LEU A 419 15.83 -8.23 25.70
N ALA A 420 15.41 -7.05 25.22
CA ALA A 420 15.87 -5.75 25.66
C ALA A 420 14.79 -4.68 25.43
N PRO A 421 14.84 -3.56 26.18
CA PRO A 421 15.78 -3.23 27.27
C PRO A 421 15.55 -4.07 28.55
N THR A 422 16.59 -4.25 29.36
CA THR A 422 16.50 -4.87 30.70
C THR A 422 17.32 -4.12 31.73
N GLY A 423 16.83 -4.03 32.97
CA GLY A 423 17.57 -3.40 34.07
C GLY A 423 17.76 -1.89 33.89
N GLN A 424 19.00 -1.43 34.01
CA GLN A 424 19.36 -0.02 33.80
C GLN A 424 19.94 0.17 32.40
N VAL A 425 19.34 1.09 31.64
CA VAL A 425 19.70 1.33 30.24
C VAL A 425 19.90 2.83 30.05
N PRO A 426 20.98 3.29 29.39
CA PRO A 426 21.12 4.71 29.09
C PRO A 426 19.91 5.23 28.32
N ALA A 427 19.42 6.43 28.65
CA ALA A 427 18.25 7.02 27.99
C ALA A 427 18.39 7.07 26.45
N SER A 428 19.62 7.12 25.95
CA SER A 428 19.91 7.09 24.52
C SER A 428 20.04 5.70 23.90
N CYS A 429 19.88 4.62 24.66
CA CYS A 429 19.94 3.23 24.22
C CYS A 429 18.53 2.61 24.09
N ALA A 430 17.54 3.45 23.80
CA ALA A 430 16.13 3.13 23.80
C ALA A 430 15.70 2.31 22.56
N ASN A 431 16.24 1.10 22.43
CA ASN A 431 15.82 0.12 21.43
C ASN A 431 15.23 -1.10 22.13
N ALA A 432 14.04 -1.51 21.70
CA ALA A 432 13.42 -2.74 22.11
C ALA A 432 13.79 -3.86 21.13
N VAL A 433 14.10 -5.03 21.68
CA VAL A 433 14.38 -6.25 20.92
C VAL A 433 13.53 -7.35 21.55
N ALA A 434 12.77 -8.06 20.73
CA ALA A 434 12.03 -9.24 21.10
C ALA A 434 12.63 -10.50 20.45
N THR A 435 12.14 -11.66 20.89
CA THR A 435 12.41 -12.93 20.22
C THR A 435 11.92 -12.91 18.77
N LEU A 436 12.53 -13.75 17.94
CA LEU A 436 12.10 -13.97 16.56
C LEU A 436 10.65 -14.49 16.51
N PHE A 437 9.91 -14.10 15.47
CA PHE A 437 8.59 -14.65 15.20
C PHE A 437 8.67 -16.17 15.04
N ALA A 438 7.77 -16.86 15.75
CA ALA A 438 7.64 -18.30 15.67
C ALA A 438 6.16 -18.67 15.71
N ASP A 439 5.80 -19.68 14.93
CA ASP A 439 4.42 -20.07 14.71
C ASP A 439 4.25 -21.61 14.77
N PRO A 440 3.29 -22.16 15.55
CA PRO A 440 3.04 -23.59 15.63
C PRO A 440 2.67 -24.26 14.30
N ASP A 441 1.93 -23.57 13.43
CA ASP A 441 1.53 -24.09 12.12
C ASP A 441 2.40 -23.55 10.96
N LYS A 442 3.49 -22.86 11.32
CA LYS A 442 4.57 -22.40 10.44
C LYS A 442 4.12 -21.36 9.43
N ASP A 443 3.10 -20.58 9.79
CA ASP A 443 2.81 -19.36 9.09
C ASP A 443 3.97 -18.36 9.15
N LEU A 444 3.99 -17.44 8.19
CA LEU A 444 4.95 -16.36 8.14
C LEU A 444 4.49 -15.19 9.01
N PHE A 445 5.44 -14.35 9.40
CA PHE A 445 5.17 -13.08 10.07
C PHE A 445 4.22 -12.20 9.23
N GLY A 446 3.17 -11.68 9.88
CA GLY A 446 2.17 -10.81 9.30
C GLY A 446 2.20 -9.37 9.82
N ALA A 447 2.30 -9.18 11.15
CA ALA A 447 2.36 -7.84 11.76
C ALA A 447 2.99 -7.85 13.18
N ALA A 448 3.51 -6.72 13.64
CA ALA A 448 3.99 -6.53 15.02
C ALA A 448 3.28 -5.35 15.66
N HIS A 449 2.97 -5.46 16.96
CA HIS A 449 2.36 -4.41 17.76
C HIS A 449 3.23 -4.17 19.00
N TRP A 450 3.70 -2.93 19.16
CA TRP A 450 4.59 -2.49 20.23
C TRP A 450 3.90 -1.46 21.11
N GLN A 451 4.07 -1.61 22.42
CA GLN A 451 3.61 -0.64 23.40
C GLN A 451 4.68 -0.30 24.43
N LEU A 452 4.78 0.98 24.78
CA LEU A 452 5.61 1.50 25.86
C LEU A 452 4.74 2.25 26.86
N SER A 453 4.87 1.97 28.15
CA SER A 453 4.14 2.65 29.22
C SER A 453 5.08 3.09 30.35
N SER A 454 4.73 4.15 31.07
CA SER A 454 5.32 4.51 32.36
C SER A 454 4.67 3.75 33.53
N HIS A 455 3.59 3.03 33.28
CA HIS A 455 2.83 2.24 34.24
C HIS A 455 2.83 0.77 33.80
N CYS A 456 3.66 -0.06 34.43
CA CYS A 456 3.90 -1.44 33.99
C CYS A 456 2.68 -2.37 34.08
N ASP A 457 1.68 -1.97 34.86
CA ASP A 457 0.41 -2.64 35.07
C ASP A 457 -0.73 -2.07 34.21
N ASP A 458 -0.50 -0.96 33.49
CA ASP A 458 -1.51 -0.28 32.68
C ASP A 458 -0.99 0.15 31.30
N PHE A 459 -1.62 -0.41 30.27
CA PHE A 459 -1.37 -0.12 28.86
C PHE A 459 -2.64 0.37 28.15
N SER A 460 -3.61 0.91 28.90
CA SER A 460 -4.80 1.55 28.33
C SER A 460 -4.49 2.91 27.69
N GLN A 461 -3.44 3.59 28.18
CA GLN A 461 -2.92 4.85 27.65
C GLN A 461 -1.38 4.79 27.59
N PRO A 462 -0.81 3.96 26.72
CA PRO A 462 0.64 3.84 26.61
C PRO A 462 1.23 5.13 26.01
N LEU A 463 2.51 5.39 26.33
CA LEU A 463 3.29 6.48 25.72
C LEU A 463 3.54 6.23 24.22
N ILE A 464 3.62 4.96 23.83
CA ILE A 464 3.73 4.52 22.43
C ILE A 464 2.72 3.40 22.22
N ASP A 465 1.88 3.52 21.20
CA ASP A 465 0.99 2.47 20.67
C ASP A 465 1.20 2.41 19.16
N THR A 466 1.98 1.46 18.67
CA THR A 466 2.30 1.41 17.24
C THR A 466 2.36 0.00 16.71
N TRP A 467 1.88 -0.17 15.49
CA TRP A 467 1.91 -1.44 14.80
C TRP A 467 2.27 -1.23 13.34
N TYR A 468 2.78 -2.27 12.73
CA TYR A 468 3.14 -2.29 11.32
C TYR A 468 2.98 -3.72 10.78
N GLN A 469 2.70 -3.80 9.49
CA GLN A 469 2.56 -5.06 8.77
C GLN A 469 3.91 -5.50 8.20
N HIS A 470 3.96 -6.74 7.69
CA HIS A 470 5.16 -7.34 7.14
C HIS A 470 5.64 -6.69 5.83
N GLU A 471 4.73 -6.02 5.14
CA GLU A 471 4.96 -5.26 3.91
C GLU A 471 4.13 -3.96 3.98
N ASN A 472 4.58 -2.94 3.24
CA ASN A 472 3.76 -1.78 2.94
C ASN A 472 4.16 -1.22 1.57
N ILE A 473 3.47 -1.66 0.52
CA ILE A 473 3.66 -1.20 -0.86
C ILE A 473 2.91 0.11 -1.05
N TRP A 474 3.69 1.20 -1.12
CA TRP A 474 3.21 2.57 -1.27
C TRP A 474 3.98 3.25 -2.41
N ASP A 475 3.27 3.76 -3.42
CA ASP A 475 3.88 4.44 -4.60
C ASP A 475 4.99 3.58 -5.25
N GLY A 476 4.69 2.30 -5.46
CA GLY A 476 5.62 1.31 -6.05
C GLY A 476 6.78 0.87 -5.14
N VAL A 477 6.84 1.32 -3.89
CA VAL A 477 7.94 1.02 -2.95
C VAL A 477 7.44 0.27 -1.71
N ASP A 478 8.10 -0.83 -1.36
CA ASP A 478 7.90 -1.47 -0.05
C ASP A 478 8.63 -0.68 1.05
N THR A 479 7.90 0.14 1.79
CA THR A 479 8.45 0.95 2.89
C THR A 479 8.86 0.11 4.11
N ARG A 480 8.52 -1.19 4.13
CA ARG A 480 8.90 -2.14 5.18
C ARG A 480 10.05 -3.07 4.79
N ALA A 481 10.52 -3.00 3.55
CA ALA A 481 11.61 -3.85 3.06
C ALA A 481 12.86 -3.74 3.96
N GLY A 482 13.38 -4.89 4.40
CA GLY A 482 14.59 -4.99 5.22
C GLY A 482 14.43 -4.61 6.70
N LEU A 483 13.25 -4.15 7.14
CA LEU A 483 13.02 -3.77 8.54
C LEU A 483 12.71 -5.00 9.40
N ALA A 484 13.44 -5.15 10.52
CA ALA A 484 13.26 -6.26 11.44
C ALA A 484 11.97 -6.10 12.27
N PRO A 485 11.05 -7.09 12.28
CA PRO A 485 9.80 -6.98 13.02
C PRO A 485 9.94 -7.16 14.54
N ASN A 486 11.01 -7.82 14.99
CA ASN A 486 11.32 -8.03 16.39
C ASN A 486 12.14 -6.89 17.01
N ARG A 487 12.29 -5.76 16.31
CA ARG A 487 13.07 -4.61 16.77
C ARG A 487 12.27 -3.32 16.62
N PHE A 488 12.37 -2.45 17.61
CA PHE A 488 11.64 -1.18 17.61
C PHE A 488 12.42 -0.10 18.35
N ALA A 489 12.53 1.09 17.76
CA ALA A 489 13.14 2.24 18.41
C ALA A 489 12.11 2.91 19.33
N LEU A 490 12.37 2.95 20.63
CA LEU A 490 11.50 3.54 21.65
C LEU A 490 11.60 5.08 21.69
N GLY A 491 12.41 5.68 20.84
CA GLY A 491 12.61 7.12 20.78
C GLY A 491 13.36 7.68 21.98
N GLN A 492 13.20 8.98 22.25
CA GLN A 492 13.86 9.65 23.36
C GLN A 492 13.09 9.39 24.66
N LEU A 493 13.77 8.80 25.64
CA LEU A 493 13.20 8.52 26.96
C LEU A 493 13.76 9.50 27.99
N THR A 494 12.94 9.94 28.94
CA THR A 494 13.42 10.78 30.05
C THR A 494 14.42 10.01 30.90
N PRO A 495 15.63 10.53 31.18
CA PRO A 495 16.58 9.90 32.09
C PRO A 495 16.03 9.74 33.52
N GLY A 496 16.46 8.68 34.21
CA GLY A 496 16.05 8.39 35.59
C GLY A 496 14.61 7.90 35.76
N ALA A 497 13.89 7.67 34.66
CA ALA A 497 12.50 7.25 34.67
C ALA A 497 12.36 5.74 34.47
N GLN A 498 11.29 5.17 35.01
CA GLN A 498 10.93 3.77 34.81
C GLN A 498 9.94 3.64 33.66
N TYR A 499 10.16 2.64 32.81
CA TYR A 499 9.26 2.29 31.71
C TYR A 499 9.04 0.79 31.65
N CYS A 500 7.99 0.40 30.94
CA CYS A 500 7.69 -0.97 30.59
C CYS A 500 7.34 -1.08 29.11
N VAL A 501 7.99 -2.00 28.41
CA VAL A 501 7.67 -2.33 27.02
C VAL A 501 7.00 -3.70 26.95
N ARG A 502 6.03 -3.84 26.06
CA ARG A 502 5.47 -5.14 25.68
C ARG A 502 5.18 -5.17 24.19
N MET A 503 5.04 -6.37 23.66
CA MET A 503 4.77 -6.55 22.24
C MET A 503 3.95 -7.81 21.99
N ARG A 504 3.31 -7.90 20.83
CA ARG A 504 2.72 -9.14 20.29
C ARG A 504 2.90 -9.19 18.78
N MET A 505 2.87 -10.39 18.20
CA MET A 505 3.05 -10.59 16.77
C MET A 505 1.83 -11.29 16.17
N ARG A 506 1.57 -11.01 14.90
CA ARG A 506 0.48 -11.57 14.11
C ARG A 506 1.05 -12.42 12.99
N ASP A 507 0.44 -13.56 12.71
CA ASP A 507 0.69 -14.30 11.47
C ASP A 507 0.00 -13.64 10.26
N ARG A 508 0.26 -14.17 9.05
CA ARG A 508 -0.41 -13.73 7.81
C ARG A 508 -1.87 -14.19 7.70
N SER A 509 -2.29 -15.17 8.50
CA SER A 509 -3.66 -15.67 8.60
C SER A 509 -4.51 -14.91 9.64
N LEU A 510 -3.98 -13.78 10.14
CA LEU A 510 -4.62 -12.80 10.99
C LEU A 510 -4.72 -13.11 12.50
N ALA A 511 -4.11 -14.19 13.03
CA ALA A 511 -4.12 -14.43 14.48
C ALA A 511 -2.97 -13.70 15.19
N TRP A 512 -3.29 -13.06 16.31
CA TRP A 512 -2.31 -12.49 17.23
C TRP A 512 -1.87 -13.53 18.24
N SER A 513 -0.58 -13.53 18.56
CA SER A 513 -0.10 -14.11 19.81
C SER A 513 -0.60 -13.32 21.01
N ASP A 514 -0.57 -13.96 22.19
CA ASP A 514 -0.72 -13.23 23.44
C ASP A 514 0.35 -12.13 23.55
N TRP A 515 0.03 -11.07 24.32
CA TRP A 515 1.01 -10.06 24.68
C TRP A 515 2.18 -10.69 25.45
N SER A 516 3.40 -10.28 25.12
CA SER A 516 4.58 -10.57 25.91
C SER A 516 4.38 -10.12 27.36
N GLN A 517 5.07 -10.76 28.29
CA GLN A 517 5.19 -10.19 29.64
C GLN A 517 5.79 -8.79 29.55
N PRO A 518 5.21 -7.77 30.21
CA PRO A 518 5.80 -6.44 30.23
C PRO A 518 7.20 -6.46 30.82
N GLN A 519 8.16 -5.93 30.08
CA GLN A 519 9.55 -5.86 30.52
C GLN A 519 9.85 -4.47 31.07
N SER A 520 10.09 -4.40 32.38
CA SER A 520 10.46 -3.15 33.05
C SER A 520 11.94 -2.83 32.89
N PHE A 521 12.25 -1.56 32.73
CA PHE A 521 13.61 -1.03 32.76
C PHE A 521 13.62 0.41 33.30
N THR A 522 14.78 0.88 33.72
CA THR A 522 14.99 2.25 34.19
C THR A 522 16.03 2.92 33.31
N THR A 523 15.72 4.11 32.83
CA THR A 523 16.68 4.89 32.07
C THR A 523 17.72 5.49 33.00
N THR A 524 18.99 5.50 32.58
CA THR A 524 20.05 6.26 33.25
C THR A 524 20.37 7.50 32.43
N ASP A 525 21.00 8.49 33.07
CA ASP A 525 21.57 9.61 32.35
C ASP A 525 22.51 9.10 31.26
N SER A 526 22.25 9.45 30.00
CA SER A 526 23.33 9.56 29.02
C SER A 526 24.20 10.71 29.53
N ALA A 527 25.46 10.47 29.87
CA ALA A 527 26.35 11.52 30.35
C ALA A 527 26.45 12.62 29.28
N GLN A 528 25.61 13.66 29.41
CA GLN A 528 25.72 14.88 28.62
C GLN A 528 27.05 15.48 29.01
N LEU A 529 27.97 15.55 28.05
CA LEU A 529 29.30 16.05 28.28
C LEU A 529 29.31 17.57 28.27
N THR A 530 28.39 18.18 27.51
CA THR A 530 28.28 19.63 27.36
C THR A 530 26.85 20.12 27.58
N ASP A 531 26.74 21.38 28.02
CA ASP A 531 25.52 22.18 27.84
C ASP A 531 25.26 22.46 26.34
N ASN A 532 24.23 23.25 26.03
CA ASN A 532 23.97 23.67 24.66
C ASN A 532 25.17 24.47 24.12
N LEU A 533 25.79 23.96 23.07
CA LEU A 533 26.91 24.57 22.37
C LEU A 533 26.47 25.70 21.44
N LEU A 534 25.17 25.79 21.14
CA LEU A 534 24.64 26.89 20.35
C LEU A 534 24.54 28.19 21.17
N GLN A 535 24.96 29.28 20.54
CA GLN A 535 24.71 30.65 21.00
C GLN A 535 23.44 31.19 20.34
N ASN A 536 22.65 31.95 21.10
CA ASN A 536 21.39 32.51 20.62
C ASN A 536 20.44 31.46 19.95
N PRO A 537 20.16 30.31 20.60
CA PRO A 537 19.37 29.23 19.98
C PRO A 537 17.88 29.55 19.77
N GLY A 538 17.34 30.54 20.47
CA GLY A 538 15.94 30.98 20.35
C GLY A 538 15.78 32.34 19.67
N ALA A 539 16.80 32.83 18.96
CA ALA A 539 16.77 34.13 18.27
C ALA A 539 16.57 35.37 19.17
N GLU A 540 16.68 35.24 20.49
CA GLU A 540 16.47 36.31 21.48
C GLU A 540 17.46 37.48 21.31
N LEU A 541 18.65 37.22 20.77
CA LEU A 541 19.66 38.23 20.46
C LEU A 541 19.67 38.57 18.97
N GLY A 542 18.49 38.58 18.33
CA GLY A 542 18.41 38.81 16.89
C GLY A 542 19.01 37.64 16.11
N THR A 543 19.81 37.94 15.09
CA THR A 543 20.55 36.95 14.29
C THR A 543 22.00 36.80 14.72
N ASP A 544 22.35 37.29 15.90
CA ASP A 544 23.72 37.24 16.42
C ASP A 544 24.22 35.79 16.51
N SER A 545 25.49 35.59 16.14
CA SER A 545 26.18 34.29 16.07
C SER A 545 25.66 33.30 15.03
N TRP A 546 24.74 33.71 14.15
CA TRP A 546 24.27 32.91 13.00
C TRP A 546 24.71 33.57 11.69
N LEU A 547 25.19 32.75 10.75
CA LEU A 547 25.61 33.16 9.41
C LEU A 547 24.52 32.73 8.41
N GLY A 548 24.13 33.61 7.48
CA GLY A 548 23.07 33.35 6.51
C GLY A 548 23.54 33.40 5.06
N GLU A 549 23.08 32.45 4.25
CA GLU A 549 23.05 32.50 2.79
C GLU A 549 21.59 32.67 2.37
N GLY A 550 21.13 33.93 2.36
CA GLY A 550 19.72 34.29 2.19
C GLY A 550 19.19 35.07 3.40
N PRO A 551 17.88 35.37 3.44
CA PRO A 551 17.27 36.12 4.52
C PRO A 551 17.14 35.23 5.77
N LEU A 552 17.79 35.66 6.86
CA LEU A 552 17.61 35.13 8.21
C LEU A 552 17.02 36.26 9.06
N GLU A 553 15.88 36.01 9.68
CA GLU A 553 15.17 36.99 10.47
C GLU A 553 14.96 36.48 11.90
N SER A 554 14.97 37.40 12.86
CA SER A 554 14.55 37.16 14.24
C SER A 554 13.28 37.96 14.49
N LEU A 555 12.16 37.25 14.55
CA LEU A 555 10.83 37.83 14.60
C LEU A 555 10.26 37.78 16.01
N THR A 556 9.39 38.73 16.33
CA THR A 556 8.60 38.76 17.58
C THR A 556 7.17 38.31 17.30
N ASP A 557 6.36 38.10 18.35
CA ASP A 557 4.97 37.63 18.23
C ASP A 557 4.19 38.31 17.08
N LYS A 558 3.85 37.52 16.06
CA LYS A 558 3.05 37.91 14.88
C LYS A 558 3.63 39.07 14.06
N ALA A 559 4.93 39.34 14.18
CA ALA A 559 5.61 40.30 13.32
C ALA A 559 5.45 39.88 11.85
N CYS A 560 5.16 40.84 10.96
CA CYS A 560 4.97 40.59 9.53
C CYS A 560 3.88 39.55 9.21
N GLY A 561 2.85 39.40 10.05
CA GLY A 561 1.78 38.42 9.83
C GLY A 561 2.17 36.97 10.15
N SER A 562 3.36 36.77 10.73
CA SER A 562 3.86 35.47 11.16
C SER A 562 3.16 34.95 12.43
N VAL A 563 3.89 34.18 13.24
CA VAL A 563 3.37 33.33 14.29
C VAL A 563 3.85 33.76 15.67
N SER A 564 3.31 33.15 16.72
CA SER A 564 3.82 33.33 18.09
C SER A 564 5.06 32.44 18.32
N PRO A 565 6.10 32.96 19.02
CA PRO A 565 7.26 32.16 19.46
C PRO A 565 6.81 30.91 20.25
N TYR A 566 7.61 29.85 20.21
CA TYR A 566 7.37 28.69 21.07
C TYR A 566 7.78 29.01 22.51
N GLN A 567 8.95 29.62 22.67
CA GLN A 567 9.50 29.98 23.96
C GLN A 567 10.23 31.31 23.86
N GLY A 568 10.09 32.16 24.89
CA GLY A 568 10.73 33.47 24.89
C GLY A 568 9.91 34.52 24.12
N GLU A 569 10.61 35.54 23.60
CA GLU A 569 10.00 36.67 22.89
C GLU A 569 10.26 36.62 21.38
N ARG A 570 11.20 35.78 20.91
CA ARG A 570 11.65 35.73 19.53
C ARG A 570 11.77 34.31 18.98
N PHE A 571 11.86 34.19 17.66
CA PHE A 571 12.15 32.96 16.93
C PHE A 571 12.83 33.29 15.59
N PHE A 572 13.49 32.32 14.97
CA PHE A 572 14.09 32.47 13.64
C PHE A 572 13.08 32.20 12.53
N ALA A 573 13.12 33.02 11.48
CA ALA A 573 12.52 32.71 10.18
C ALA A 573 13.62 32.65 9.11
N VAL A 574 13.67 31.56 8.36
CA VAL A 574 14.73 31.29 7.38
C VAL A 574 14.14 31.25 5.98
N GLY A 575 14.58 32.14 5.10
CA GLY A 575 14.00 32.35 3.77
C GLY A 575 13.19 33.62 3.65
N GLY A 576 12.90 34.30 4.77
CA GLY A 576 12.28 35.63 4.83
C GLY A 576 10.76 35.60 4.81
N VAL A 577 10.15 36.42 5.68
CA VAL A 577 8.69 36.59 5.83
C VAL A 577 8.26 38.06 5.72
N CYS A 578 9.18 39.01 5.92
CA CYS A 578 8.82 40.43 5.99
C CYS A 578 8.89 41.20 4.66
N ASP A 579 10.09 41.45 4.13
CA ASP A 579 10.31 42.28 2.91
C ASP A 579 11.44 41.74 2.02
N ASN A 580 11.90 40.52 2.28
CA ASN A 580 13.12 39.95 1.70
C ASN A 580 12.94 38.49 1.27
N GLU A 581 11.70 38.04 1.09
CA GLU A 581 11.31 36.64 0.92
C GLU A 581 11.99 36.01 -0.29
N ARG A 582 12.51 34.81 -0.11
CA ARG A 582 13.16 33.99 -1.12
C ARG A 582 12.49 32.62 -1.17
N GLN A 583 12.54 32.02 -2.34
CA GLN A 583 12.08 30.63 -2.52
C GLN A 583 12.82 29.65 -1.60
N SER A 584 14.08 29.94 -1.28
CA SER A 584 14.86 29.20 -0.30
C SER A 584 15.69 30.13 0.57
N GLY A 585 15.97 29.72 1.81
CA GLY A 585 16.91 30.36 2.71
C GLY A 585 17.78 29.34 3.43
N ARG A 586 18.98 29.74 3.82
CA ARG A 586 19.92 28.93 4.60
C ARG A 586 20.59 29.77 5.67
N ALA A 587 20.70 29.24 6.87
CA ALA A 587 21.46 29.83 7.96
C ALA A 587 22.22 28.76 8.73
N TYR A 588 23.34 29.09 9.36
CA TYR A 588 24.06 28.15 10.21
C TYR A 588 24.87 28.83 11.31
N GLN A 589 25.15 28.08 12.37
CA GLN A 589 26.13 28.44 13.38
C GLN A 589 27.25 27.40 13.43
N ARG A 590 28.49 27.89 13.29
CA ARG A 590 29.70 27.06 13.39
C ARG A 590 30.15 26.94 14.84
N VAL A 591 30.20 25.71 15.33
CA VAL A 591 30.63 25.36 16.70
C VAL A 591 32.00 24.67 16.63
N ASP A 592 32.98 25.20 17.36
CA ASP A 592 34.30 24.57 17.53
C ASP A 592 34.23 23.46 18.59
N VAL A 593 34.55 22.24 18.18
CA VAL A 593 34.58 21.03 19.03
C VAL A 593 35.99 20.47 19.21
N SER A 594 37.02 21.23 18.87
CA SER A 594 38.43 20.80 18.92
C SER A 594 38.88 20.37 20.33
N ASN A 595 38.25 20.90 21.39
CA ASN A 595 38.51 20.49 22.77
C ASN A 595 38.19 19.02 23.05
N TRP A 596 37.37 18.39 22.21
CA TRP A 596 36.97 16.99 22.31
C TRP A 596 37.58 16.12 21.19
N ALA A 597 38.56 16.63 20.45
CA ALA A 597 39.18 15.96 19.30
C ALA A 597 39.59 14.51 19.59
N ALA A 598 40.27 14.25 20.71
CA ALA A 598 40.71 12.89 21.06
C ALA A 598 39.54 11.93 21.28
N ASN A 599 38.46 12.40 21.89
CA ASN A 599 37.27 11.61 22.14
C ASN A 599 36.47 11.36 20.85
N ILE A 600 36.38 12.37 19.98
CA ILE A 600 35.79 12.30 18.64
C ILE A 600 36.56 11.29 17.79
N ASP A 601 37.89 11.41 17.74
CA ASP A 601 38.73 10.57 16.89
C ASP A 601 38.74 9.11 17.34
N ASN A 602 38.53 8.87 18.65
CA ASN A 602 38.33 7.53 19.22
C ASN A 602 36.88 7.02 19.11
N GLY A 603 35.96 7.77 18.49
CA GLY A 603 34.57 7.37 18.29
C GLY A 603 33.72 7.34 19.57
N THR A 604 34.17 7.99 20.64
CA THR A 604 33.53 7.91 21.97
C THR A 604 32.42 8.93 22.20
N LEU A 605 32.20 9.86 21.26
CA LEU A 605 31.19 10.92 21.40
C LEU A 605 30.17 10.90 20.25
N LYS A 606 29.00 11.47 20.53
CA LYS A 606 27.96 11.79 19.55
C LYS A 606 27.45 13.22 19.73
N ALA A 607 26.89 13.78 18.67
CA ALA A 607 26.10 15.00 18.71
C ALA A 607 24.63 14.67 19.03
N LEU A 608 24.05 15.39 19.99
CA LEU A 608 22.61 15.45 20.23
C LEU A 608 22.12 16.81 19.74
N TYR A 609 21.14 16.83 18.85
CA TYR A 609 20.70 18.06 18.23
C TYR A 609 19.18 18.13 18.05
N SER A 610 18.58 19.30 18.28
CA SER A 610 17.13 19.45 18.34
C SER A 610 16.67 20.85 17.95
N GLY A 611 15.39 20.98 17.64
CA GLY A 611 14.72 22.25 17.43
C GLY A 611 13.21 22.14 17.47
N MET A 612 12.55 23.26 17.75
CA MET A 612 11.12 23.43 17.54
C MET A 612 10.91 23.99 16.13
N LEU A 613 10.15 23.29 15.29
CA LEU A 613 9.87 23.71 13.92
C LEU A 613 8.37 23.87 13.71
N ARG A 614 7.99 24.78 12.82
CA ARG A 614 6.62 24.92 12.31
C ARG A 614 6.60 25.65 10.97
N SER A 615 5.46 25.53 10.31
CA SER A 615 5.01 26.40 9.23
C SER A 615 3.80 27.24 9.67
N TRP A 616 3.37 28.21 8.86
CA TRP A 616 2.14 28.97 9.09
C TRP A 616 0.89 28.11 8.85
N GLY A 617 0.82 27.46 7.68
CA GLY A 617 -0.31 26.61 7.25
C GLY A 617 0.07 25.17 6.90
N GLY A 618 1.35 24.83 6.98
CA GLY A 618 1.88 23.51 6.67
C GLY A 618 2.33 23.28 5.22
N SER A 619 2.38 24.36 4.44
CA SER A 619 2.85 24.30 3.05
C SER A 619 4.38 24.34 2.96
N ASP A 620 5.01 25.29 3.63
CA ASP A 620 6.46 25.50 3.56
C ASP A 620 7.24 24.55 4.48
N ILE A 621 8.49 24.30 4.10
CA ILE A 621 9.31 23.24 4.69
C ILE A 621 10.48 23.87 5.45
N PRO A 622 10.36 24.07 6.78
CA PRO A 622 11.51 24.30 7.65
C PRO A 622 12.30 23.00 7.81
N ALA A 623 13.63 23.08 7.78
CA ALA A 623 14.47 21.94 8.10
C ALA A 623 15.77 22.32 8.80
N PHE A 624 16.37 21.36 9.51
CA PHE A 624 17.71 21.50 10.08
C PHE A 624 18.57 20.25 9.91
N ALA A 625 19.88 20.42 9.90
CA ALA A 625 20.88 19.36 9.79
C ALA A 625 22.21 19.76 10.46
N LEU A 626 23.14 18.81 10.62
CA LEU A 626 24.52 19.08 10.99
C LEU A 626 25.45 18.84 9.81
N GLU A 627 26.45 19.70 9.65
CA GLU A 627 27.60 19.49 8.77
C GLU A 627 28.88 19.36 9.61
N PHE A 628 29.59 18.25 9.50
CA PHE A 628 30.82 17.98 10.24
C PHE A 628 32.04 18.38 9.42
N ARG A 629 32.95 19.18 9.99
CA ARG A 629 34.11 19.73 9.28
C ARG A 629 35.41 19.45 10.00
N ASP A 630 36.48 19.27 9.22
CA ASP A 630 37.82 19.07 9.74
C ASP A 630 38.51 20.38 10.16
N ALA A 631 39.81 20.28 10.51
CA ALA A 631 40.61 21.42 10.93
C ALA A 631 40.78 22.50 9.84
N ASP A 632 40.73 22.11 8.57
CA ASP A 632 40.85 23.00 7.41
C ASP A 632 39.47 23.49 6.92
N LEU A 633 38.40 23.22 7.69
CA LEU A 633 37.00 23.52 7.39
C LEU A 633 36.43 22.74 6.19
N ALA A 634 37.13 21.70 5.72
CA ALA A 634 36.60 20.81 4.71
C ALA A 634 35.45 19.98 5.29
N LEU A 635 34.38 19.83 4.51
CA LEU A 635 33.21 19.04 4.90
C LEU A 635 33.58 17.55 4.90
N LEU A 636 33.44 16.89 6.05
CA LEU A 636 33.67 15.46 6.22
C LEU A 636 32.40 14.67 5.86
N SER A 637 31.26 15.09 6.42
CA SER A 637 29.93 14.52 6.14
C SER A 637 28.83 15.43 6.70
N SER A 638 27.58 15.11 6.41
CA SER A 638 26.39 15.80 6.92
C SER A 638 25.35 14.79 7.40
N THR A 639 24.44 15.23 8.27
CA THR A 639 23.24 14.44 8.62
C THR A 639 22.13 14.69 7.60
N PRO A 640 21.17 13.76 7.46
CA PRO A 640 19.93 14.05 6.74
C PRO A 640 19.23 15.28 7.33
N GLU A 641 18.49 16.00 6.48
CA GLU A 641 17.64 17.11 6.92
C GLU A 641 16.44 16.59 7.71
N VAL A 642 16.21 17.19 8.87
CA VAL A 642 14.99 17.01 9.65
C VAL A 642 13.97 18.03 9.19
N LYS A 643 12.98 17.58 8.43
CA LYS A 643 11.94 18.44 7.84
C LYS A 643 10.72 18.51 8.75
N GLY A 644 10.27 19.74 9.00
CA GLY A 644 8.97 20.03 9.59
C GLY A 644 8.00 20.53 8.54
N GLY A 645 6.85 21.04 9.01
CA GLY A 645 5.82 21.57 8.12
C GLY A 645 4.41 21.45 8.67
N THR A 646 4.21 21.47 9.99
CA THR A 646 2.86 21.54 10.57
C THR A 646 2.56 22.96 11.01
N ALA A 647 1.27 23.32 11.09
CA ALA A 647 0.84 24.65 11.55
C ALA A 647 1.13 24.90 13.06
N SER A 648 1.48 23.84 13.81
CA SER A 648 1.83 23.87 15.23
C SER A 648 3.33 23.69 15.44
N TRP A 649 3.87 24.26 16.51
CA TRP A 649 5.23 23.95 16.95
C TRP A 649 5.37 22.47 17.28
N GLN A 650 6.31 21.80 16.61
CA GLN A 650 6.67 20.41 16.89
C GLN A 650 8.14 20.31 17.28
N ALA A 651 8.40 19.48 18.28
CA ALA A 651 9.74 19.20 18.75
C ALA A 651 10.37 18.10 17.90
N TYR A 652 11.57 18.35 17.41
CA TYR A 652 12.37 17.36 16.72
C TYR A 652 13.68 17.18 17.46
N VAL A 653 14.06 15.93 17.73
CA VAL A 653 15.28 15.57 18.45
C VAL A 653 15.98 14.47 17.69
N GLN A 654 17.28 14.66 17.44
CA GLN A 654 18.12 13.75 16.69
C GLN A 654 19.44 13.50 17.40
N GLU A 655 20.12 12.45 16.97
CA GLU A 655 21.49 12.17 17.33
C GLU A 655 22.30 11.72 16.11
N ALA A 656 23.59 12.04 16.12
CA ALA A 656 24.51 11.65 15.06
C ALA A 656 25.89 11.30 15.63
N PRO A 657 26.55 10.22 15.16
CA PRO A 657 27.95 9.99 15.48
C PRO A 657 28.80 11.15 14.93
N LEU A 658 29.93 11.42 15.58
CA LEU A 658 30.89 12.42 15.13
C LEU A 658 31.95 11.73 14.26
N PRO A 659 32.10 12.10 12.98
CA PRO A 659 33.17 11.56 12.14
C PRO A 659 34.55 11.82 12.75
N THR A 660 35.47 10.87 12.59
CA THR A 660 36.89 11.07 12.92
C THR A 660 37.42 12.33 12.21
N ASN A 661 38.29 13.08 12.89
CA ASN A 661 38.82 14.38 12.45
C ASN A 661 37.86 15.56 12.51
N THR A 662 36.62 15.39 12.99
CA THR A 662 35.72 16.54 13.18
C THR A 662 36.32 17.54 14.18
N ARG A 663 36.44 18.80 13.77
CA ARG A 663 36.88 19.93 14.60
C ARG A 663 35.85 21.04 14.66
N TYR A 664 34.97 21.13 13.67
CA TYR A 664 33.84 22.05 13.67
C TYR A 664 32.54 21.34 13.30
N ILE A 665 31.43 21.80 13.86
CA ILE A 665 30.09 21.37 13.50
C ILE A 665 29.31 22.61 13.09
N ASP A 666 28.78 22.65 11.87
CA ASP A 666 27.83 23.67 11.47
C ASP A 666 26.42 23.14 11.73
N PHE A 667 25.66 23.82 12.60
CA PHE A 667 24.24 23.57 12.77
C PHE A 667 23.50 24.38 11.73
N VAL A 668 22.91 23.71 10.74
CA VAL A 668 22.32 24.34 9.55
C VAL A 668 20.80 24.35 9.65
N LEU A 669 20.20 25.48 9.31
CA LEU A 669 18.77 25.70 9.13
C LEU A 669 18.50 26.00 7.65
N THR A 670 17.47 25.38 7.08
CA THR A 670 17.02 25.62 5.71
C THR A 670 15.51 25.86 5.70
N GLY A 671 15.06 26.80 4.86
CA GLY A 671 13.64 27.06 4.67
C GLY A 671 13.29 27.03 3.19
N GLN A 672 12.24 26.30 2.82
CA GLN A 672 11.81 26.16 1.44
C GLN A 672 10.33 26.55 1.28
N ARG A 673 10.07 27.52 0.41
CA ARG A 673 8.72 27.93 0.04
C ARG A 673 8.16 26.99 -1.02
N THR A 674 7.01 26.37 -0.76
CA THR A 674 6.33 25.48 -1.71
C THR A 674 5.10 26.13 -2.31
N SER A 675 4.47 27.08 -1.62
CA SER A 675 3.29 27.82 -2.09
C SER A 675 3.21 29.20 -1.42
N GLY A 676 2.42 30.12 -1.97
CA GLY A 676 2.27 31.47 -1.40
C GLY A 676 3.44 32.41 -1.72
N THR A 677 3.48 33.55 -1.01
CA THR A 677 4.47 34.62 -1.22
C THR A 677 5.59 34.61 -0.20
N ASP A 678 5.35 34.11 1.01
CA ASP A 678 6.27 34.23 2.13
C ASP A 678 6.95 32.87 2.35
N ASN A 679 8.17 32.84 2.90
CA ASN A 679 8.80 31.57 3.28
C ASN A 679 8.59 31.34 4.78
N ASP A 680 7.50 30.64 5.09
CA ASP A 680 6.98 30.41 6.43
C ASP A 680 7.76 29.31 7.19
N SER A 681 9.09 29.34 7.13
CA SER A 681 9.96 28.34 7.75
C SER A 681 10.50 28.85 9.09
N TYR A 682 9.91 28.36 10.19
CA TYR A 682 10.13 28.90 11.53
C TYR A 682 10.87 27.94 12.47
N PHE A 683 11.79 28.48 13.28
CA PHE A 683 12.64 27.73 14.21
C PHE A 683 12.75 28.41 15.57
N ASP A 684 12.68 27.62 16.64
CA ASP A 684 12.86 28.09 18.01
C ASP A 684 13.50 27.00 18.89
N ASN A 685 14.04 27.40 20.05
CA ASN A 685 14.62 26.53 21.07
C ASN A 685 15.58 25.46 20.51
N LEU A 686 16.54 25.91 19.68
CA LEU A 686 17.53 25.04 19.04
C LEU A 686 18.54 24.51 20.06
N ALA A 687 19.06 23.30 19.86
CA ALA A 687 20.17 22.82 20.69
C ALA A 687 21.14 21.93 19.93
N LEU A 688 22.42 22.06 20.26
CA LEU A 688 23.49 21.14 19.90
C LEU A 688 24.29 20.81 21.16
N LYS A 689 24.46 19.54 21.48
CA LYS A 689 25.24 19.09 22.64
C LYS A 689 26.13 17.92 22.25
N LEU A 690 27.23 17.73 22.95
CA LEU A 690 28.01 16.50 22.88
C LEU A 690 27.66 15.60 24.06
N ALA A 691 27.52 14.31 23.78
CA ALA A 691 27.31 13.29 24.80
C ALA A 691 28.25 12.11 24.56
N GLU A 692 28.60 11.42 25.64
CA GLU A 692 29.29 10.13 25.52
C GLU A 692 28.42 9.14 24.74
N GLN A 693 29.06 8.39 23.84
CA GLN A 693 28.45 7.20 23.29
C GLN A 693 28.16 6.26 24.45
N SER A 694 26.87 6.03 24.68
CA SER A 694 26.43 5.05 25.68
C SER A 694 26.69 3.65 25.13
N ASP A 695 27.25 2.77 25.96
CA ASP A 695 27.47 1.36 25.60
C ASP A 695 26.11 0.64 25.62
N CYS A 696 25.38 0.72 24.51
CA CYS A 696 24.09 0.06 24.37
C CYS A 696 24.32 -1.45 24.19
N ALA A 697 23.70 -2.25 25.06
CA ALA A 697 23.85 -3.70 25.00
C ALA A 697 23.43 -4.25 23.63
N THR A 698 24.33 -4.97 22.96
CA THR A 698 23.99 -5.74 21.77
C THR A 698 23.24 -6.99 22.18
N VAL A 699 22.09 -7.22 21.56
CA VAL A 699 21.24 -8.40 21.80
C VAL A 699 21.18 -9.25 20.54
N SER A 700 21.66 -10.48 20.67
CA SER A 700 21.56 -11.51 19.64
C SER A 700 20.12 -12.00 19.49
N ASP A 701 19.70 -12.22 18.25
CA ASP A 701 18.40 -12.82 17.96
C ASP A 701 18.32 -14.27 18.48
N GLN A 702 17.17 -14.61 19.07
CA GLN A 702 16.81 -15.95 19.47
C GLN A 702 15.29 -16.15 19.34
N GLY A 703 14.83 -17.39 19.20
CA GLY A 703 13.40 -17.71 19.24
C GLY A 703 12.83 -17.66 20.66
N PRO A 704 11.49 -17.77 20.81
CA PRO A 704 10.85 -17.86 22.12
C PRO A 704 11.34 -19.06 22.93
N ALA A 705 11.38 -18.95 24.26
CA ALA A 705 11.96 -19.98 25.09
C ALA A 705 11.20 -21.32 24.96
N GLY A 706 11.94 -22.41 24.75
CA GLY A 706 11.37 -23.75 24.61
C GLY A 706 10.73 -24.05 23.25
N VAL A 707 10.72 -23.10 22.31
CA VAL A 707 10.24 -23.31 20.95
C VAL A 707 11.36 -23.92 20.10
N ALA A 708 11.03 -24.97 19.34
CA ALA A 708 11.98 -25.61 18.44
C ALA A 708 12.24 -24.76 17.19
N GLU A 709 13.46 -24.85 16.65
CA GLU A 709 13.91 -24.05 15.50
C GLU A 709 12.99 -24.14 14.27
N GLU A 710 12.37 -25.29 14.05
CA GLU A 710 11.48 -25.55 12.91
C GLU A 710 10.18 -24.73 12.91
N TYR A 711 9.86 -24.09 14.04
CA TYR A 711 8.71 -23.19 14.17
C TYR A 711 9.12 -21.72 14.09
N ILE A 712 10.42 -21.39 14.08
CA ILE A 712 10.90 -20.01 13.94
C ILE A 712 10.89 -19.66 12.44
N THR A 713 9.80 -19.02 12.00
CA THR A 713 9.58 -18.69 10.58
C THR A 713 10.07 -17.29 10.20
N GLN A 714 10.59 -16.50 11.15
CA GLN A 714 11.33 -15.27 10.85
C GLN A 714 12.72 -15.55 10.28
N GLN A 715 12.77 -16.11 9.07
CA GLN A 715 14.02 -16.36 8.35
C GLN A 715 13.99 -15.63 7.01
N PRO A 716 14.65 -14.46 6.89
CA PRO A 716 14.66 -13.76 5.63
C PRO A 716 15.39 -14.56 4.54
N GLY A 717 14.82 -14.52 3.34
CA GLY A 717 15.51 -14.91 2.12
C GLY A 717 16.23 -13.71 1.47
N ASN A 718 16.55 -13.85 0.19
CA ASN A 718 17.12 -12.76 -0.59
C ASN A 718 16.20 -11.53 -0.59
N SER A 719 16.79 -10.34 -0.54
CA SER A 719 16.02 -9.10 -0.66
C SER A 719 15.81 -8.70 -2.12
N ALA A 720 14.79 -7.88 -2.37
CA ALA A 720 14.76 -7.00 -3.54
C ALA A 720 15.85 -5.91 -3.42
N ASN A 721 15.84 -4.93 -4.33
CA ASN A 721 16.71 -3.77 -4.20
C ASN A 721 16.33 -3.00 -2.93
N LEU A 722 17.29 -2.82 -2.02
CA LEU A 722 17.08 -2.10 -0.77
C LEU A 722 17.18 -0.57 -0.95
N LEU A 723 17.71 -0.10 -2.09
CA LEU A 723 17.88 1.32 -2.34
C LEU A 723 16.55 2.00 -2.68
N GLN A 724 16.28 3.15 -2.06
CA GLN A 724 15.21 4.05 -2.49
C GLN A 724 15.71 4.99 -3.59
N ASN A 725 14.88 5.26 -4.59
CA ASN A 725 15.20 6.13 -5.72
C ASN A 725 16.57 5.78 -6.39
N PRO A 726 16.79 4.53 -6.81
CA PRO A 726 18.09 4.10 -7.36
C PRO A 726 18.46 4.72 -8.71
N GLY A 727 17.48 5.27 -9.45
CA GLY A 727 17.68 5.93 -10.76
C GLY A 727 17.55 7.46 -10.74
N ALA A 728 17.43 8.09 -9.57
CA ALA A 728 17.26 9.55 -9.43
C ALA A 728 15.95 10.15 -9.99
N GLU A 729 14.97 9.33 -10.35
CA GLU A 729 13.69 9.76 -10.92
C GLU A 729 12.92 10.69 -9.97
N ALA A 730 12.91 10.37 -8.67
CA ALA A 730 12.37 11.21 -7.61
C ALA A 730 13.34 12.32 -7.16
N GLY A 731 14.19 12.80 -8.07
CA GLY A 731 15.22 13.78 -7.75
C GLY A 731 16.30 13.18 -6.84
N ILE A 732 16.61 13.88 -5.74
CA ILE A 732 17.57 13.41 -4.72
C ILE A 732 16.89 12.82 -3.48
N GLN A 733 15.58 12.55 -3.54
CA GLN A 733 14.83 11.99 -2.41
C GLN A 733 15.44 10.64 -1.96
N GLY A 734 15.55 10.45 -0.65
CA GLY A 734 16.12 9.24 -0.05
C GLY A 734 17.65 9.22 0.05
N TRP A 735 18.34 10.21 -0.53
CA TRP A 735 19.80 10.34 -0.52
C TRP A 735 20.25 11.57 0.25
N SER A 736 21.37 11.46 0.96
CA SER A 736 21.97 12.56 1.73
C SER A 736 23.47 12.61 1.50
N GLY A 737 24.11 13.79 1.59
CA GLY A 737 25.55 13.84 1.40
C GLY A 737 26.18 15.23 1.38
N ALA A 738 27.45 15.25 0.98
CA ALA A 738 28.35 16.39 0.98
C ALA A 738 28.72 16.82 -0.45
N GLY A 739 28.66 18.13 -0.71
CA GLY A 739 28.91 18.73 -2.01
C GLY A 739 27.62 18.95 -2.84
N PRO A 740 27.71 19.62 -3.99
CA PRO A 740 26.61 19.75 -4.94
C PRO A 740 26.19 18.38 -5.48
N ILE A 741 24.88 18.13 -5.46
CA ILE A 741 24.27 16.86 -5.86
C ILE A 741 23.06 17.23 -6.70
N GLU A 742 22.96 16.62 -7.86
CA GLU A 742 21.93 16.96 -8.84
C GLU A 742 21.29 15.68 -9.36
N SER A 743 20.00 15.77 -9.66
CA SER A 743 19.30 14.79 -10.49
C SER A 743 18.95 15.49 -11.79
N LEU A 744 19.57 15.04 -12.88
CA LEU A 744 19.59 15.75 -14.16
C LEU A 744 18.80 14.98 -15.21
N THR A 745 18.07 15.71 -16.06
CA THR A 745 17.51 15.16 -17.30
C THR A 745 18.52 15.29 -18.44
N ALA A 746 18.31 14.56 -19.53
CA ALA A 746 19.13 14.69 -20.73
C ALA A 746 19.29 16.16 -21.19
N GLN A 747 20.52 16.55 -21.52
CA GLN A 747 20.90 17.90 -22.01
C GLN A 747 20.72 19.05 -21.01
N GLN A 748 20.32 18.77 -19.77
CA GLN A 748 20.33 19.78 -18.72
C GLN A 748 21.78 20.13 -18.37
N CYS A 749 22.21 21.37 -18.60
CA CYS A 749 23.58 21.84 -18.34
C CYS A 749 24.66 21.04 -19.09
N ASP A 750 24.45 20.80 -20.39
CA ASP A 750 25.34 20.03 -21.27
C ASP A 750 25.53 18.56 -20.84
N SER A 751 24.65 18.07 -19.98
CA SER A 751 24.66 16.69 -19.52
C SER A 751 24.20 15.68 -20.59
N ILE A 752 24.45 14.40 -20.30
CA ILE A 752 24.23 13.28 -21.21
C ILE A 752 22.84 12.65 -21.06
N PRO A 753 22.38 11.83 -22.02
CA PRO A 753 21.18 11.02 -21.83
C PRO A 753 21.36 9.99 -20.69
N PRO A 754 20.32 9.75 -19.87
CA PRO A 754 20.36 8.76 -18.79
C PRO A 754 20.57 7.34 -19.32
N ALA A 755 20.92 6.39 -18.45
CA ALA A 755 21.09 4.98 -18.83
C ALA A 755 19.73 4.31 -19.04
N THR A 756 18.80 4.55 -18.12
CA THR A 756 17.37 4.23 -18.26
C THR A 756 16.52 5.39 -17.71
N GLY A 757 15.20 5.36 -17.90
CA GLY A 757 14.33 6.40 -17.37
C GLY A 757 14.57 7.80 -17.95
N GLU A 758 14.27 8.82 -17.15
CA GLU A 758 14.36 10.24 -17.55
C GLU A 758 15.49 10.98 -16.84
N ARG A 759 15.99 10.46 -15.72
CA ARG A 759 16.94 11.15 -14.84
C ARG A 759 18.12 10.27 -14.44
N PHE A 760 19.15 10.91 -13.88
CA PHE A 760 20.31 10.24 -13.29
C PHE A 760 20.98 11.16 -12.27
N PHE A 761 21.81 10.61 -11.38
CA PHE A 761 22.56 11.40 -10.41
C PHE A 761 23.83 11.97 -11.01
N ALA A 762 24.10 13.25 -10.75
CA ALA A 762 25.40 13.88 -10.90
C ALA A 762 25.94 14.29 -9.53
N VAL A 763 27.04 13.66 -9.10
CA VAL A 763 27.59 13.82 -7.74
C VAL A 763 28.88 14.63 -7.81
N GLY A 764 28.88 15.84 -7.26
CA GLY A 764 29.98 16.80 -7.39
C GLY A 764 29.63 18.04 -8.24
N GLY A 765 28.43 18.07 -8.83
CA GLY A 765 27.82 19.23 -9.45
C GLY A 765 28.28 19.51 -10.88
N VAL A 766 27.30 19.75 -11.76
CA VAL A 766 27.45 20.14 -13.16
C VAL A 766 26.75 21.48 -13.41
N CYS A 767 25.53 21.69 -12.89
CA CYS A 767 24.77 22.93 -13.16
C CYS A 767 25.15 24.05 -12.18
N THR A 768 25.25 23.75 -10.89
CA THR A 768 25.43 24.77 -9.84
C THR A 768 26.30 24.27 -8.69
N GLY A 769 27.11 25.17 -8.14
CA GLY A 769 27.83 24.90 -6.88
C GLY A 769 28.95 23.86 -6.98
N GLU A 770 29.49 23.62 -8.19
CA GLU A 770 30.53 22.63 -8.53
C GLU A 770 31.61 22.43 -7.45
N SER A 771 31.93 21.17 -7.19
CA SER A 771 32.96 20.78 -6.23
C SER A 771 33.88 19.72 -6.81
N ALA A 772 35.16 19.80 -6.44
CA ALA A 772 36.12 18.77 -6.81
C ALA A 772 35.78 17.39 -6.23
N GLN A 773 34.97 17.36 -5.17
CA GLN A 773 34.47 16.14 -4.57
C GLN A 773 32.98 16.30 -4.24
N GLY A 774 32.20 15.28 -4.59
CA GLY A 774 30.84 15.08 -4.10
C GLY A 774 30.72 13.68 -3.53
N GLN A 775 29.86 13.52 -2.53
CA GLN A 775 29.55 12.22 -1.96
C GLN A 775 28.10 12.19 -1.50
N ILE A 776 27.34 11.17 -1.90
CA ILE A 776 26.01 10.89 -1.33
C ILE A 776 25.93 9.46 -0.82
N SER A 777 25.06 9.25 0.15
CA SER A 777 24.80 7.93 0.69
C SER A 777 23.36 7.72 1.12
N GLN A 778 23.01 6.44 1.20
CA GLN A 778 21.82 5.94 1.87
C GLN A 778 22.25 4.91 2.92
N THR A 779 21.76 5.05 4.15
CA THR A 779 22.04 4.10 5.24
C THR A 779 20.85 3.16 5.41
N LEU A 780 21.09 1.86 5.26
CA LEU A 780 20.08 0.82 5.25
C LEU A 780 20.29 -0.15 6.41
N SER A 781 19.21 -0.50 7.12
CA SER A 781 19.27 -1.52 8.16
C SER A 781 19.33 -2.92 7.55
N VAL A 782 20.23 -3.75 8.04
CA VAL A 782 20.28 -5.19 7.77
C VAL A 782 20.05 -6.02 9.03
N GLN A 783 19.52 -5.41 10.08
CA GLN A 783 19.26 -6.08 11.36
C GLN A 783 18.25 -7.23 11.23
N HIS A 784 17.41 -7.22 10.20
CA HIS A 784 16.53 -8.35 9.89
C HIS A 784 17.31 -9.64 9.60
N TYR A 785 18.54 -9.51 9.11
CA TYR A 785 19.47 -10.60 8.79
C TYR A 785 20.46 -10.91 9.92
N SER A 786 20.37 -10.26 11.10
CA SER A 786 21.45 -10.26 12.09
C SER A 786 21.92 -11.66 12.49
N ARG A 787 20.98 -12.59 12.71
CA ARG A 787 21.28 -14.00 13.01
C ARG A 787 22.07 -14.70 11.90
N LEU A 788 21.72 -14.44 10.64
CA LEU A 788 22.36 -15.05 9.48
C LEU A 788 23.73 -14.41 9.21
N ILE A 789 23.87 -13.10 9.45
CA ILE A 789 25.15 -12.38 9.40
C ILE A 789 26.13 -12.97 10.42
N GLU A 790 25.69 -13.21 11.66
CA GLU A 790 26.52 -13.84 12.70
C GLU A 790 26.93 -15.28 12.34
N ALA A 791 26.07 -15.99 11.61
CA ALA A 791 26.35 -17.32 11.07
C ALA A 791 27.26 -17.29 9.82
N GLY A 792 27.52 -16.10 9.24
CA GLY A 792 28.32 -15.94 8.01
C GLY A 792 27.62 -16.50 6.77
N ARG A 793 26.28 -16.38 6.69
CA ARG A 793 25.43 -16.90 5.60
C ARG A 793 24.81 -15.80 4.73
N VAL A 794 25.36 -14.60 4.77
CA VAL A 794 24.77 -13.43 4.11
C VAL A 794 25.83 -12.66 3.35
N SER A 795 25.62 -12.50 2.06
CA SER A 795 26.38 -11.59 1.21
C SER A 795 25.50 -10.48 0.66
N VAL A 796 26.13 -9.45 0.11
CA VAL A 796 25.46 -8.35 -0.57
C VAL A 796 25.98 -8.24 -1.99
N SER A 797 25.07 -8.08 -2.94
CA SER A 797 25.35 -7.68 -4.32
C SER A 797 25.08 -6.18 -4.45
N TYR A 798 26.02 -5.44 -5.03
CA TYR A 798 25.91 -3.99 -5.16
C TYR A 798 26.52 -3.49 -6.48
N GLY A 799 26.04 -2.38 -7.00
CA GLY A 799 26.51 -1.84 -8.27
C GLY A 799 25.59 -0.80 -8.88
N GLY A 800 25.75 -0.58 -10.18
CA GLY A 800 24.92 0.32 -10.97
C GLY A 800 25.55 0.67 -12.32
N GLN A 801 24.94 1.60 -13.03
CA GLN A 801 25.52 2.23 -14.21
C GLN A 801 26.33 3.44 -13.80
N LEU A 802 27.62 3.46 -14.15
CA LEU A 802 28.50 4.59 -13.91
C LEU A 802 28.99 5.15 -15.23
N ARG A 803 29.16 6.46 -15.25
CA ARG A 803 29.68 7.15 -16.42
C ARG A 803 30.44 8.41 -16.03
N ASN A 804 31.41 8.72 -16.87
CA ASN A 804 32.05 10.01 -16.95
C ASN A 804 31.73 10.69 -18.29
N TYR A 805 31.76 12.01 -18.37
CA TYR A 805 31.62 12.74 -19.63
C TYR A 805 32.86 12.62 -20.54
N SER A 806 34.07 12.87 -20.00
CA SER A 806 35.31 13.03 -20.80
C SER A 806 36.39 11.97 -20.51
N GLY A 807 36.16 11.09 -19.54
CA GLY A 807 37.09 10.04 -19.13
C GLY A 807 38.19 10.49 -18.16
N LYS A 808 38.05 11.67 -17.56
CA LYS A 808 39.00 12.24 -16.59
C LYS A 808 38.56 12.11 -15.14
N ASP A 809 37.31 12.40 -14.84
CA ASP A 809 36.72 12.24 -13.51
C ASP A 809 36.41 10.78 -13.15
N VAL A 810 36.13 10.53 -11.88
CA VAL A 810 35.94 9.16 -11.36
C VAL A 810 34.65 9.11 -10.54
N PRO A 811 33.54 8.64 -11.12
CA PRO A 811 32.43 8.11 -10.34
C PRO A 811 32.84 6.80 -9.66
N ALA A 812 32.42 6.62 -8.42
CA ALA A 812 32.66 5.38 -7.68
C ALA A 812 31.55 5.02 -6.70
N ILE A 813 31.35 3.72 -6.51
CA ILE A 813 30.46 3.12 -5.51
C ILE A 813 31.29 2.38 -4.47
N GLN A 814 30.95 2.55 -3.19
CA GLN A 814 31.52 1.74 -2.10
C GLN A 814 30.49 1.52 -0.99
N LEU A 815 30.50 0.36 -0.36
CA LEU A 815 29.71 0.09 0.84
C LEU A 815 30.57 0.31 2.07
N ARG A 816 30.01 0.95 3.11
CA ARG A 816 30.56 0.91 4.47
C ARG A 816 29.66 0.07 5.35
N PHE A 817 30.24 -0.93 6.01
CA PHE A 817 29.54 -1.77 6.97
C PHE A 817 29.63 -1.16 8.35
N LEU A 818 28.48 -0.98 8.99
CA LEU A 818 28.39 -0.34 10.30
C LEU A 818 27.74 -1.29 11.32
N ASP A 819 28.22 -1.25 12.56
CA ASP A 819 27.62 -2.00 13.65
C ASP A 819 26.30 -1.36 14.15
N ASN A 820 25.68 -1.94 15.18
CA ASN A 820 24.44 -1.42 15.76
C ASN A 820 24.58 -0.02 16.39
N ARG A 821 25.80 0.48 16.59
CA ARG A 821 26.15 1.82 17.07
C ARG A 821 26.47 2.78 15.92
N ARG A 822 26.25 2.35 14.66
CA ARG A 822 26.68 3.04 13.43
C ARG A 822 28.19 3.27 13.38
N GLN A 823 28.98 2.44 14.07
CA GLN A 823 30.44 2.50 14.02
C GLN A 823 30.96 1.67 12.86
N TRP A 824 32.02 2.17 12.23
CA TRP A 824 32.65 1.49 11.11
C TRP A 824 33.18 0.10 11.50
N VAL A 825 32.81 -0.91 10.72
CA VAL A 825 33.27 -2.29 10.83
C VAL A 825 34.32 -2.58 9.76
N SER A 826 33.97 -2.37 8.50
CA SER A 826 34.86 -2.46 7.35
C SER A 826 34.20 -1.84 6.10
N ASP A 827 34.96 -1.71 5.01
CA ASP A 827 34.43 -1.29 3.70
C ASP A 827 34.43 -2.45 2.70
N SER A 828 33.59 -2.35 1.67
CA SER A 828 33.67 -3.20 0.48
C SER A 828 34.80 -2.77 -0.45
N GLU A 829 35.02 -3.55 -1.51
CA GLU A 829 35.77 -3.07 -2.68
C GLU A 829 35.10 -1.83 -3.27
N LYS A 830 35.91 -0.88 -3.71
CA LYS A 830 35.46 0.32 -4.42
C LYS A 830 35.29 -0.01 -5.89
N LEU A 831 34.09 0.18 -6.42
CA LEU A 831 33.77 0.01 -7.84
C LEU A 831 33.84 1.37 -8.51
N ASP A 832 34.71 1.56 -9.49
CA ASP A 832 34.85 2.82 -10.21
C ASP A 832 35.05 2.61 -11.71
N THR A 833 34.95 3.70 -12.47
CA THR A 833 35.21 3.71 -13.91
C THR A 833 35.67 5.08 -14.37
N THR A 834 36.45 5.11 -15.45
CA THR A 834 36.77 6.33 -16.20
C THR A 834 36.15 6.29 -17.60
N ALA A 835 35.17 5.43 -17.83
CA ALA A 835 34.56 5.27 -19.15
C ALA A 835 33.67 6.47 -19.50
N ALA A 836 33.79 6.94 -20.74
CA ALA A 836 32.94 8.01 -21.28
C ALA A 836 31.53 7.55 -21.68
N GLN A 837 31.22 6.26 -21.50
CA GLN A 837 29.95 5.61 -21.81
C GLN A 837 29.42 4.94 -20.54
N TRP A 838 28.08 4.80 -20.43
CA TRP A 838 27.45 4.06 -19.34
C TRP A 838 28.03 2.65 -19.25
N THR A 839 28.60 2.35 -18.09
CA THR A 839 29.27 1.09 -17.81
C THR A 839 28.65 0.49 -16.57
N SER A 840 28.11 -0.72 -16.71
CA SER A 840 27.61 -1.48 -15.58
C SER A 840 28.80 -1.96 -14.74
N VAL A 841 28.81 -1.59 -13.48
CA VAL A 841 29.75 -2.11 -12.48
C VAL A 841 28.96 -2.91 -11.46
N SER A 842 29.53 -4.01 -10.98
CA SER A 842 28.92 -4.81 -9.91
C SER A 842 29.99 -5.47 -9.07
N GLY A 843 29.68 -5.68 -7.80
CA GLY A 843 30.49 -6.38 -6.83
C GLY A 843 29.61 -7.22 -5.91
N GLN A 844 30.20 -8.25 -5.32
CA GLN A 844 29.55 -9.05 -4.30
C GLN A 844 30.53 -9.28 -3.15
N THR A 845 30.08 -9.09 -1.91
CA THR A 845 30.90 -9.31 -0.72
C THR A 845 30.09 -9.89 0.43
N GLN A 846 30.73 -10.70 1.27
CA GLN A 846 30.10 -11.23 2.49
C GLN A 846 29.92 -10.11 3.52
N LEU A 847 28.80 -10.11 4.23
CA LEU A 847 28.54 -9.16 5.31
C LEU A 847 29.41 -9.54 6.52
N PRO A 848 30.27 -8.63 7.02
CA PRO A 848 31.07 -8.88 8.21
C PRO A 848 30.18 -9.15 9.42
N LYS A 849 30.63 -10.02 10.34
CA LYS A 849 29.96 -10.23 11.63
C LYS A 849 29.84 -8.91 12.40
N GLY A 850 28.73 -8.72 13.11
CA GLY A 850 28.41 -7.49 13.81
C GLY A 850 27.81 -6.38 12.94
N THR A 851 27.69 -6.57 11.62
CA THR A 851 27.07 -5.56 10.75
C THR A 851 25.57 -5.45 11.03
N ALA A 852 25.12 -4.23 11.33
CA ALA A 852 23.72 -3.90 11.53
C ALA A 852 23.19 -2.92 10.47
N TYR A 853 24.05 -2.10 9.88
CA TYR A 853 23.70 -1.17 8.81
C TYR A 853 24.72 -1.22 7.67
N ILE A 854 24.25 -0.90 6.46
CA ILE A 854 25.08 -0.67 5.28
C ILE A 854 24.89 0.79 4.88
N GLU A 855 25.98 1.54 4.79
CA GLU A 855 25.98 2.83 4.11
C GLU A 855 26.41 2.61 2.65
N PHE A 856 25.48 2.80 1.71
CA PHE A 856 25.76 2.74 0.27
C PHE A 856 26.24 4.12 -0.19
N VAL A 857 27.52 4.23 -0.56
CA VAL A 857 28.17 5.51 -0.86
C VAL A 857 28.42 5.65 -2.36
N LEU A 858 27.92 6.74 -2.94
CA LEU A 858 28.34 7.26 -4.24
C LEU A 858 29.36 8.37 -4.03
N GLN A 859 30.45 8.35 -4.78
CA GLN A 859 31.51 9.36 -4.71
C GLN A 859 31.87 9.83 -6.11
N GLY A 860 31.79 11.14 -6.34
CA GLY A 860 32.29 11.78 -7.56
C GLY A 860 33.56 12.56 -7.30
N THR A 861 34.61 12.30 -8.08
CA THR A 861 35.90 12.97 -7.94
C THR A 861 36.30 13.65 -9.25
N ARG A 862 36.44 14.98 -9.20
CA ARG A 862 36.98 15.77 -10.31
C ARG A 862 38.49 15.69 -10.34
N ASN A 863 39.05 15.10 -11.37
CA ASN A 863 40.51 15.04 -11.55
C ASN A 863 41.02 16.19 -12.43
N GLN A 864 40.24 16.60 -13.45
CA GLN A 864 40.62 17.66 -14.39
C GLN A 864 39.38 18.25 -15.06
N GLY A 865 39.24 19.57 -15.05
CA GLY A 865 38.08 20.27 -15.63
C GLY A 865 37.57 21.35 -14.69
N SER A 866 36.46 21.97 -15.07
CA SER A 866 35.70 22.89 -14.20
C SER A 866 34.58 22.16 -13.47
N ASP A 867 33.88 21.26 -14.14
CA ASP A 867 32.77 20.44 -13.68
C ASP A 867 33.24 19.08 -13.12
N ASN A 868 32.41 18.45 -12.28
CA ASN A 868 32.62 17.07 -11.81
C ASN A 868 31.62 16.14 -12.49
N ASP A 869 32.07 15.49 -13.55
CA ASP A 869 31.23 14.72 -14.46
C ASP A 869 31.02 13.28 -13.99
N SER A 870 30.79 13.08 -12.70
CA SER A 870 30.60 11.77 -12.10
C SER A 870 29.11 11.42 -12.07
N TYR A 871 28.69 10.54 -12.99
CA TYR A 871 27.29 10.19 -13.21
C TYR A 871 26.95 8.76 -12.76
N PHE A 872 25.75 8.59 -12.20
CA PHE A 872 25.26 7.33 -11.64
C PHE A 872 23.79 7.10 -11.99
N ASP A 873 23.44 5.87 -12.33
CA ASP A 873 22.08 5.45 -12.67
C ASP A 873 21.88 3.95 -12.36
N ASP A 874 20.64 3.46 -12.34
CA ASP A 874 20.26 2.06 -12.09
C ASP A 874 20.98 1.39 -10.90
N LEU A 875 21.05 2.07 -9.75
CA LEU A 875 21.80 1.58 -8.60
C LEU A 875 21.15 0.33 -7.98
N ILE A 876 21.97 -0.62 -7.54
CA ILE A 876 21.50 -1.86 -6.91
C ILE A 876 22.19 -2.12 -5.57
N LEU A 877 21.42 -2.55 -4.58
CA LEU A 877 21.90 -3.21 -3.37
C LEU A 877 20.92 -4.32 -2.97
N GLN A 878 21.37 -5.56 -3.02
CA GLN A 878 20.56 -6.73 -2.68
C GLN A 878 21.29 -7.59 -1.65
N VAL A 879 20.56 -8.10 -0.68
CA VAL A 879 21.04 -9.10 0.27
C VAL A 879 20.80 -10.50 -0.31
N LEU A 880 21.81 -11.34 -0.24
CA LEU A 880 21.83 -12.72 -0.72
C LEU A 880 22.08 -13.65 0.48
N VAL A 881 21.20 -14.63 0.68
CA VAL A 881 21.26 -15.61 1.76
C VAL A 881 21.63 -16.99 1.20
N ASP A 882 22.63 -17.63 1.82
CA ASP A 882 23.22 -18.92 1.41
C ASP A 882 22.34 -20.14 1.71
#